data_AF-A0A7S6MPB1-F1
#
_entry.id   AF-A0A7S6MPB1-F1
#
_cell.length_a   1.000
_cell.length_b   1.000
_cell.length_c   1.000
_cell.angle_alpha   90.00
_cell.angle_beta   90.00
_cell.angle_gamma   90.00
#
_symmetry.space_group_name_H-M   'P 1'
#
loop_
_entity.id
_entity.type
_entity.pdbx_description
1 polymer ?
#
loop_
_entity_poly.entity_id
_entity_poly.type
_entity_poly.pdbx_seq_one_letter_code
_entity_poly.pdbx_strand_id
1 'polypeptide(L)'
;MLLKFTSGFEGKPETELTVVAYVFDQRGALIASAPVKKNQVQIEIKEDVQRPARLFFASPSPSLDASRDKSVTLDDMERIRAYEAMWSFDPKRSDYELLPIPEINWKWWLWCACRVRGTVVRPVVIAGEHHEMPVCHARVHVCEVDRLYLLIPRLPDDIIRRIRDELLELIEIPIPRPPEPDPPPFRFDAAIRDISARNIAKMQAVSVTQNASLLKPGAKVTLNPQPLPPKAASMDIPFALKSGLTSASVTIIRQALLDHHVLIRPYLCYWPWLWPYFYRCDEVAVLDTDSQGRFDTTIWYLCAGDHPDLYFWVEYSIGGVWTTVYHSPIRCNTYWDYVCGSEVTLRVTDPRVPWCGDPNPLPGKQVAVMLIGNGVSMPEIQRASAAADEGLTVAGEPFGGSLEPHVWFGDALISSGITHYRWSYRRLTLADGVTASVGAWHAMDKDVVRHYAEILADSTLAFKPYLLGPDPAFAGQNLFKIRPVSPPLNPGAVSSSWAPEVDARENTASAFFLSYLLEGGNPDTAAGKYELKLELFKSDGSLVNLSTEGVLLKVPTGAGPFGPGTVATELVAHSPAQIGDMEDRVIRDGSGKIVAFRLVLRIDNNRCEAEIYPVSVDGHTVDGCGFTQYHDKTSSNAAVSFKARHPNNFATFSFTIARGSMGIVETAGGPVGSNPSTVGGYARNPSSVFSKNVPVADLLGDCSKAAFAENLHVDALATDGWSTLDYLDANATPVAFALEPEPPAD
;
A
#
# COMPACT_ATOMS: atom_id res chain seq x y z
N MET A 1 57.77 39.78 -16.79
CA MET A 1 57.24 41.16 -16.89
C MET A 1 56.27 41.42 -15.75
N LEU A 2 56.47 42.50 -14.99
CA LEU A 2 55.58 42.88 -13.87
C LEU A 2 54.52 43.87 -14.37
N LEU A 3 53.24 43.51 -14.22
CA LEU A 3 52.10 44.35 -14.55
C LEU A 3 51.46 44.90 -13.28
N LYS A 4 51.07 46.18 -13.32
CA LYS A 4 50.35 46.85 -12.26
C LYS A 4 48.97 47.27 -12.76
N PHE A 5 47.93 46.85 -12.05
CA PHE A 5 46.55 47.26 -12.30
C PHE A 5 46.04 48.09 -11.13
N THR A 6 45.36 49.20 -11.44
CA THR A 6 44.68 50.05 -10.45
C THR A 6 43.18 50.02 -10.74
N SER A 7 42.37 49.63 -9.74
CA SER A 7 40.90 49.54 -9.86
C SER A 7 40.24 49.89 -8.54
N GLY A 8 39.30 50.84 -8.54
CA GLY A 8 38.45 51.16 -7.39
C GLY A 8 37.20 50.29 -7.31
N PHE A 9 36.30 50.61 -6.37
CA PHE A 9 34.95 50.04 -6.28
C PHE A 9 33.92 51.11 -6.64
N GLU A 10 32.84 50.72 -7.30
CA GLU A 10 31.64 51.55 -7.43
C GLU A 10 30.87 51.49 -6.10
N GLY A 11 30.68 52.65 -5.46
CA GLY A 11 30.14 52.74 -4.09
C GLY A 11 31.21 52.62 -2.99
N LYS A 12 30.77 52.51 -1.73
CA LYS A 12 31.64 52.26 -0.57
C LYS A 12 31.22 50.95 0.12
N PRO A 13 32.05 49.90 0.06
CA PRO A 13 31.84 48.71 0.88
C PRO A 13 31.76 49.10 2.36
N GLU A 14 30.75 48.62 3.08
CA GLU A 14 30.60 48.87 4.52
C GLU A 14 31.66 48.14 5.36
N THR A 15 32.21 47.05 4.81
CA THR A 15 33.28 46.24 5.37
C THR A 15 34.44 46.11 4.37
N GLU A 16 35.67 45.92 4.87
CA GLU A 16 36.85 45.77 4.01
C GLU A 16 36.77 44.43 3.25
N LEU A 17 36.57 44.49 1.92
CA LEU A 17 36.48 43.32 1.06
C LEU A 17 37.89 42.81 0.70
N THR A 18 38.13 41.52 0.92
CA THR A 18 39.33 40.86 0.38
C THR A 18 39.07 40.52 -1.08
N VAL A 19 39.89 41.00 -2.01
CA VAL A 19 39.75 40.75 -3.45
C VAL A 19 41.05 40.23 -4.03
N VAL A 20 40.95 39.25 -4.93
CA VAL A 20 42.06 38.66 -5.67
C VAL A 20 41.84 38.90 -7.16
N ALA A 21 42.93 39.22 -7.86
CA ALA A 21 42.95 39.31 -9.31
C ALA A 21 43.47 38.00 -9.91
N TYR A 22 42.80 37.49 -10.94
CA TYR A 22 43.16 36.27 -11.67
C TYR A 22 43.36 36.58 -13.14
N VAL A 23 44.50 36.14 -13.70
CA VAL A 23 44.85 36.36 -15.11
C VAL A 23 44.88 35.03 -15.84
N PHE A 24 44.13 34.96 -16.94
CA PHE A 24 44.04 33.78 -17.80
C PHE A 24 44.58 34.07 -19.20
N ASP A 25 45.14 33.03 -19.84
CA ASP A 25 45.49 33.07 -21.26
C ASP A 25 44.25 32.92 -22.16
N GLN A 26 44.43 32.99 -23.49
CA GLN A 26 43.34 32.81 -24.45
C GLN A 26 42.72 31.40 -24.45
N ARG A 27 43.41 30.41 -23.87
CA ARG A 27 42.96 29.02 -23.78
C ARG A 27 42.26 28.73 -22.45
N GLY A 28 42.17 29.71 -21.55
CA GLY A 28 41.54 29.58 -20.24
C GLY A 28 42.44 28.97 -19.16
N ALA A 29 43.75 28.88 -19.40
CA ALA A 29 44.71 28.45 -18.38
C ALA A 29 45.10 29.63 -17.46
N LEU A 30 45.15 29.37 -16.16
CA LEU A 30 45.58 30.37 -15.18
C LEU A 30 47.08 30.67 -15.35
N ILE A 31 47.41 31.94 -15.59
CA ILE A 31 48.78 32.42 -15.72
C ILE A 31 49.32 32.83 -14.35
N ALA A 32 48.55 33.65 -13.62
CA ALA A 32 48.96 34.22 -12.34
C ALA A 32 47.75 34.75 -11.55
N SER A 33 47.90 34.83 -10.23
CA SER A 33 46.95 35.49 -9.35
C SER A 33 47.66 36.29 -8.26
N ALA A 34 47.04 37.38 -7.81
CA ALA A 34 47.60 38.22 -6.74
C ALA A 34 46.49 38.97 -5.98
N PRO A 35 46.66 39.20 -4.66
CA PRO A 35 45.69 39.96 -3.86
C PRO A 35 45.72 41.45 -4.21
N VAL A 36 44.54 42.07 -4.24
CA VAL A 36 44.39 43.53 -4.40
C VAL A 36 44.66 44.20 -3.05
N LYS A 37 45.58 45.16 -3.02
CA LYS A 37 45.93 45.96 -1.84
C LYS A 37 45.84 47.44 -2.18
N LYS A 38 45.09 48.21 -1.39
CA LYS A 38 44.90 49.67 -1.61
C LYS A 38 44.51 50.00 -3.06
N ASN A 39 43.51 49.28 -3.61
CA ASN A 39 43.02 49.40 -4.99
C ASN A 39 44.07 49.13 -6.09
N GLN A 40 45.18 48.47 -5.75
CA GLN A 40 46.25 48.13 -6.68
C GLN A 40 46.61 46.64 -6.58
N VAL A 41 46.98 46.05 -7.70
CA VAL A 41 47.50 44.69 -7.76
C VAL A 41 48.69 44.61 -8.71
N GLN A 42 49.70 43.84 -8.33
CA GLN A 42 50.90 43.59 -9.14
C GLN A 42 50.97 42.11 -9.49
N ILE A 43 51.08 41.80 -10.77
CA ILE A 43 51.04 40.44 -11.31
C ILE A 43 52.27 40.23 -12.18
N GLU A 44 53.05 39.20 -11.87
CA GLU A 44 54.19 38.79 -12.68
C GLU A 44 53.75 37.80 -13.77
N ILE A 45 54.05 38.12 -15.03
CA ILE A 45 53.75 37.28 -16.19
C ILE A 45 55.09 36.90 -16.86
N LYS A 46 55.29 35.61 -17.13
CA LYS A 46 56.49 35.11 -17.81
C LYS A 46 56.48 35.50 -19.29
N GLU A 47 57.66 35.82 -19.86
CA GLU A 47 57.80 36.40 -21.20
C GLU A 47 57.37 35.46 -22.35
N ASP A 48 57.30 34.17 -22.10
CA ASP A 48 56.89 33.11 -23.04
C ASP A 48 55.37 32.98 -23.20
N VAL A 49 54.56 33.62 -22.35
CA VAL A 49 53.10 33.61 -22.42
C VAL A 49 52.63 34.67 -23.41
N GLN A 50 52.49 34.28 -24.67
CA GLN A 50 52.00 35.16 -25.74
C GLN A 50 50.54 35.58 -25.48
N ARG A 51 50.37 36.73 -24.81
CA ARG A 51 49.13 37.51 -24.58
C ARG A 51 48.19 36.96 -23.48
N PRO A 52 48.16 37.56 -22.27
CA PRO A 52 47.05 37.35 -21.34
C PRO A 52 45.76 37.89 -21.97
N ALA A 53 44.66 37.16 -21.83
CA ALA A 53 43.41 37.46 -22.54
C ALA A 53 42.35 38.07 -21.64
N ARG A 54 42.32 37.71 -20.35
CA ARG A 54 41.21 38.02 -19.45
C ARG A 54 41.71 38.25 -18.03
N LEU A 55 41.23 39.32 -17.40
CA LEU A 55 41.53 39.70 -16.02
C LEU A 55 40.23 39.69 -15.23
N PHE A 56 40.20 38.91 -14.15
CA PHE A 56 39.04 38.81 -13.27
C PHE A 56 39.37 39.30 -11.88
N PHE A 57 38.38 39.94 -11.25
CA PHE A 57 38.38 40.30 -9.84
C PHE A 57 37.28 39.53 -9.12
N ALA A 58 37.62 38.88 -8.01
CA ALA A 58 36.66 38.16 -7.18
C ALA A 58 37.11 38.13 -5.71
N SER A 59 36.16 37.92 -4.80
CA SER A 59 36.47 37.57 -3.41
C SER A 59 37.03 36.15 -3.35
N PRO A 60 38.05 35.87 -2.53
CA PRO A 60 38.52 34.50 -2.33
C PRO A 60 37.38 33.65 -1.74
N SER A 61 37.02 32.56 -2.42
CA SER A 61 35.98 31.63 -2.00
C SER A 61 36.60 30.34 -1.46
N PRO A 62 36.03 29.69 -0.43
CA PRO A 62 36.43 28.33 -0.02
C PRO A 62 36.33 27.30 -1.16
N SER A 63 35.49 27.57 -2.17
CA SER A 63 35.38 26.73 -3.37
C SER A 63 36.57 26.82 -4.34
N LEU A 64 37.50 27.75 -4.08
CA LEU A 64 38.76 27.99 -4.79
C LEU A 64 39.98 27.53 -3.98
N ASP A 65 39.78 26.82 -2.85
CA ASP A 65 40.83 26.49 -1.91
C ASP A 65 41.95 25.64 -2.55
N ALA A 66 43.18 26.15 -2.46
CA ALA A 66 44.38 25.60 -3.10
C ALA A 66 44.87 24.28 -2.45
N SER A 67 44.15 23.77 -1.45
CA SER A 67 44.37 22.48 -0.80
C SER A 67 43.91 21.29 -1.67
N ARG A 68 43.11 21.53 -2.70
CA ARG A 68 42.79 20.55 -3.76
C ARG A 68 43.80 20.74 -4.90
N ASP A 69 44.35 19.64 -5.42
CA ASP A 69 45.29 19.54 -6.56
C ASP A 69 44.75 20.10 -7.91
N LYS A 70 43.79 21.04 -7.89
CA LYS A 70 43.07 21.54 -9.06
C LYS A 70 43.41 23.02 -9.30
N SER A 71 43.94 23.34 -10.47
CA SER A 71 44.17 24.72 -10.91
C SER A 71 42.85 25.46 -11.10
N VAL A 72 42.77 26.73 -10.66
CA VAL A 72 41.61 27.61 -10.88
C VAL A 72 41.33 27.77 -12.38
N THR A 73 40.06 27.71 -12.77
CA THR A 73 39.60 27.75 -14.18
C THR A 73 38.70 28.96 -14.48
N LEU A 74 38.38 29.19 -15.76
CA LEU A 74 37.40 30.20 -16.16
C LEU A 74 35.98 29.87 -15.68
N ASP A 75 35.59 28.59 -15.65
CA ASP A 75 34.29 28.15 -15.13
C ASP A 75 34.15 28.50 -13.63
N ASP A 76 35.25 28.49 -12.89
CA ASP A 76 35.26 28.95 -11.50
C ASP A 76 34.97 30.45 -11.39
N MET A 77 35.49 31.26 -12.31
CA MET A 77 35.24 32.71 -12.35
C MET A 77 33.76 33.01 -12.63
N GLU A 78 33.13 32.25 -13.51
CA GLU A 78 31.69 32.36 -13.78
C GLU A 78 30.86 31.93 -12.55
N ARG A 79 31.22 30.79 -11.93
CA ARG A 79 30.54 30.25 -10.74
C ARG A 79 30.53 31.21 -9.56
N ILE A 80 31.63 31.93 -9.32
CA ILE A 80 31.74 32.91 -8.22
C ILE A 80 31.30 34.33 -8.63
N ARG A 81 30.77 34.50 -9.85
CA ARG A 81 30.38 35.80 -10.42
C ARG A 81 31.51 36.84 -10.34
N ALA A 82 32.72 36.41 -10.69
CA ALA A 82 33.88 37.31 -10.76
C ALA A 82 33.63 38.41 -11.79
N TYR A 83 34.13 39.61 -11.51
CA TYR A 83 34.06 40.73 -12.41
C TYR A 83 35.22 40.65 -13.42
N GLU A 84 34.88 40.45 -14.70
CA GLU A 84 35.86 40.55 -15.78
C GLU A 84 36.13 42.02 -16.10
N ALA A 85 37.35 42.48 -15.83
CA ALA A 85 37.75 43.83 -16.18
C ALA A 85 38.07 43.91 -17.68
N MET A 86 37.51 44.93 -18.34
CA MET A 86 37.89 45.25 -19.71
C MET A 86 39.29 45.88 -19.73
N TRP A 87 40.23 45.22 -20.41
CA TRP A 87 41.56 45.74 -20.67
C TRP A 87 42.14 45.12 -21.95
N SER A 88 43.20 45.72 -22.48
CA SER A 88 43.93 45.20 -23.63
C SER A 88 45.42 45.17 -23.34
N PHE A 89 46.05 44.02 -23.47
CA PHE A 89 47.48 43.86 -23.22
C PHE A 89 48.33 44.62 -24.25
N ASP A 90 49.17 45.53 -23.76
CA ASP A 90 50.21 46.25 -24.52
C ASP A 90 51.60 45.93 -23.93
N PRO A 91 52.51 45.28 -24.70
CA PRO A 91 53.83 44.91 -24.21
C PRO A 91 54.74 46.11 -23.86
N LYS A 92 54.38 47.33 -24.27
CA LYS A 92 55.12 48.56 -23.92
C LYS A 92 54.63 49.21 -22.63
N ARG A 93 53.53 48.72 -22.04
CA ARG A 93 52.86 49.32 -20.89
C ARG A 93 52.85 48.36 -19.71
N SER A 94 53.40 48.80 -18.59
CA SER A 94 53.41 48.06 -17.32
C SER A 94 52.30 48.48 -16.36
N ASP A 95 51.71 49.67 -16.54
CA ASP A 95 50.70 50.25 -15.64
C ASP A 95 49.35 50.45 -16.35
N TYR A 96 48.28 49.89 -15.77
CA TYR A 96 46.91 49.95 -16.29
C TYR A 96 45.96 50.51 -15.24
N GLU A 97 45.09 51.42 -15.68
CA GLU A 97 43.98 51.96 -14.88
C GLU A 97 42.68 51.37 -15.44
N LEU A 98 41.89 50.74 -14.57
CA LEU A 98 40.69 50.01 -14.92
C LEU A 98 39.45 50.75 -14.41
N LEU A 99 38.30 50.47 -15.04
CA LEU A 99 37.01 50.91 -14.52
C LEU A 99 36.76 50.31 -13.13
N PRO A 100 36.08 51.05 -12.23
CA PRO A 100 35.76 50.55 -10.89
C PRO A 100 34.92 49.27 -10.97
N ILE A 101 35.13 48.38 -9.99
CA ILE A 101 34.37 47.14 -9.84
C ILE A 101 32.91 47.49 -9.53
N PRO A 102 31.93 47.04 -10.35
CA PRO A 102 30.54 47.43 -10.18
C PRO A 102 29.90 46.97 -8.87
N GLU A 103 28.99 47.78 -8.33
CA GLU A 103 28.29 47.50 -7.06
C GLU A 103 27.47 46.22 -7.10
N ILE A 104 26.89 45.92 -8.26
CA ILE A 104 26.13 44.70 -8.51
C ILE A 104 26.98 43.42 -8.50
N ASN A 105 28.30 43.52 -8.64
CA ASN A 105 29.18 42.35 -8.50
C ASN A 105 29.57 42.15 -7.05
N TRP A 106 30.13 43.19 -6.41
CA TRP A 106 30.76 43.03 -5.11
C TRP A 106 29.78 42.85 -3.94
N LYS A 107 28.54 43.34 -4.03
CA LYS A 107 27.51 43.07 -2.99
C LYS A 107 27.16 41.59 -2.86
N TRP A 108 27.19 40.85 -3.96
CA TRP A 108 26.88 39.42 -3.98
C TRP A 108 28.08 38.54 -3.62
N TRP A 109 29.31 39.08 -3.66
CA TRP A 109 30.51 38.36 -3.20
C TRP A 109 30.52 38.10 -1.68
N LEU A 110 29.63 38.77 -0.93
CA LEU A 110 29.41 38.52 0.48
C LEU A 110 28.49 37.32 0.75
N TRP A 111 27.73 36.85 -0.25
CA TRP A 111 26.69 35.84 -0.09
C TRP A 111 27.03 34.56 -0.85
N CYS A 112 26.96 33.44 -0.15
CA CYS A 112 27.20 32.11 -0.68
C CYS A 112 25.85 31.38 -0.82
N ALA A 113 25.65 30.74 -1.98
CA ALA A 113 24.47 29.91 -2.22
C ALA A 113 24.72 28.49 -1.68
N CYS A 114 23.78 27.98 -0.90
CA CYS A 114 23.80 26.60 -0.41
C CYS A 114 22.56 25.86 -0.94
N ARG A 115 22.78 24.83 -1.77
CA ARG A 115 21.70 23.95 -2.21
C ARG A 115 21.36 22.98 -1.09
N VAL A 116 20.11 22.93 -0.66
CA VAL A 116 19.61 22.04 0.38
C VAL A 116 18.62 21.08 -0.26
N ARG A 117 18.93 19.78 -0.20
CA ARG A 117 18.07 18.75 -0.79
C ARG A 117 17.95 17.53 0.12
N GLY A 118 16.85 16.82 -0.02
CA GLY A 118 16.61 15.62 0.76
C GLY A 118 15.35 14.86 0.35
N THR A 119 15.04 13.85 1.15
CA THR A 119 13.89 12.96 1.00
C THR A 119 13.22 12.75 2.34
N VAL A 120 11.88 12.78 2.35
CA VAL A 120 11.08 12.31 3.48
C VAL A 120 10.57 10.91 3.15
N VAL A 121 10.86 9.96 4.05
CA VAL A 121 10.50 8.55 3.89
C VAL A 121 9.82 8.02 5.16
N ARG A 122 9.01 6.98 5.02
CA ARG A 122 8.42 6.20 6.09
C ARG A 122 9.02 4.78 6.06
N PRO A 123 9.73 4.35 7.12
CA PRO A 123 10.22 2.99 7.20
C PRO A 123 9.05 2.02 7.45
N VAL A 124 8.96 0.97 6.63
CA VAL A 124 7.97 -0.11 6.76
C VAL A 124 8.65 -1.46 6.67
N VAL A 125 8.02 -2.49 7.23
CA VAL A 125 8.48 -3.87 7.11
C VAL A 125 7.53 -4.60 6.16
N ILE A 126 8.05 -5.09 5.03
CA ILE A 126 7.31 -5.87 4.05
C ILE A 126 8.03 -7.21 3.92
N ALA A 127 7.31 -8.32 4.13
CA ALA A 127 7.89 -9.67 4.08
C ALA A 127 9.12 -9.89 5.00
N GLY A 128 9.23 -9.13 6.09
CA GLY A 128 10.36 -9.20 7.03
C GLY A 128 11.58 -8.35 6.63
N GLU A 129 11.53 -7.67 5.48
CA GLU A 129 12.57 -6.73 5.04
C GLU A 129 12.15 -5.27 5.27
N HIS A 130 13.14 -4.42 5.55
CA HIS A 130 12.94 -2.99 5.77
C HIS A 130 12.92 -2.24 4.43
N HIS A 131 11.86 -1.50 4.18
CA HIS A 131 11.72 -0.63 3.02
C HIS A 131 11.49 0.82 3.46
N GLU A 132 12.07 1.77 2.73
CA GLU A 132 11.85 3.20 2.92
C GLU A 132 10.88 3.70 1.85
N MET A 133 9.63 3.96 2.25
CA MET A 133 8.59 4.40 1.33
C MET A 133 8.56 5.94 1.31
N PRO A 134 8.55 6.59 0.14
CA PRO A 134 8.59 8.06 0.06
C PRO A 134 7.32 8.69 0.66
N VAL A 135 7.36 9.94 1.14
CA VAL A 135 6.16 10.65 1.69
C VAL A 135 5.88 11.93 0.88
N CYS A 136 4.72 11.99 0.20
CA CYS A 136 4.38 13.10 -0.73
C CYS A 136 3.54 14.16 -0.03
N HIS A 137 3.67 15.40 -0.47
CA HIS A 137 2.91 16.55 0.06
C HIS A 137 3.14 16.76 1.57
N ALA A 138 4.27 16.29 2.08
CA ALA A 138 4.74 16.62 3.42
C ALA A 138 5.40 17.99 3.37
N ARG A 139 5.12 18.83 4.36
CA ARG A 139 5.74 20.14 4.48
C ARG A 139 7.01 20.02 5.31
N VAL A 140 8.15 20.29 4.71
CA VAL A 140 9.46 20.30 5.34
C VAL A 140 9.82 21.72 5.70
N HIS A 141 10.22 21.92 6.94
CA HIS A 141 10.72 23.18 7.47
C HIS A 141 12.23 23.06 7.64
N VAL A 142 12.97 24.03 7.13
CA VAL A 142 14.43 24.13 7.21
C VAL A 142 14.76 25.32 8.09
N CYS A 143 15.48 25.07 9.19
CA CYS A 143 15.95 26.10 10.09
C CYS A 143 17.47 26.17 10.12
N GLU A 144 18.00 27.37 10.33
CA GLU A 144 19.39 27.61 10.73
C GLU A 144 19.49 27.70 12.26
N VAL A 145 20.53 27.09 12.84
CA VAL A 145 20.72 26.97 14.30
C VAL A 145 21.91 27.82 14.80
N ASP A 146 22.58 28.53 13.89
CA ASP A 146 23.93 29.10 14.05
C ASP A 146 23.97 30.31 14.95
N ARG A 147 24.20 30.08 16.23
CA ARG A 147 24.57 31.16 17.16
C ARG A 147 25.80 30.87 17.99
N LEU A 148 26.52 29.75 17.88
CA LEU A 148 27.66 29.47 18.79
C LEU A 148 28.70 30.61 18.83
N TYR A 149 29.21 31.02 17.66
CA TYR A 149 30.14 32.14 17.55
C TYR A 149 29.55 33.49 18.03
N LEU A 150 28.24 33.69 17.85
CA LEU A 150 27.51 34.89 18.30
C LEU A 150 27.09 34.85 19.78
N LEU A 151 26.98 33.66 20.36
CA LEU A 151 26.42 33.39 21.67
C LEU A 151 27.52 33.23 22.71
N ILE A 152 28.62 32.53 22.40
CA ILE A 152 29.76 32.38 23.32
C ILE A 152 30.22 33.74 23.87
N PRO A 153 30.26 34.87 23.11
CA PRO A 153 30.58 36.18 23.67
C PRO A 153 29.52 36.73 24.64
N ARG A 154 28.26 36.31 24.50
CA ARG A 154 27.09 36.77 25.26
C ARG A 154 26.75 35.91 26.48
N LEU A 155 27.31 34.70 26.57
CA LEU A 155 27.06 33.80 27.71
C LEU A 155 27.59 34.39 29.02
N PRO A 156 26.88 34.24 30.15
CA PRO A 156 27.41 34.58 31.46
C PRO A 156 28.72 33.86 31.81
N ASP A 157 29.57 34.48 32.63
CA ASP A 157 30.89 33.93 32.99
C ASP A 157 30.82 32.57 33.71
N ASP A 158 29.79 32.36 34.54
CA ASP A 158 29.51 31.07 35.20
C ASP A 158 29.18 29.97 34.19
N ILE A 159 28.44 30.29 33.13
CA ILE A 159 28.15 29.38 32.04
C ILE A 159 29.42 29.03 31.26
N ILE A 160 30.29 30.00 30.96
CA ILE A 160 31.59 29.74 30.31
C ILE A 160 32.47 28.81 31.16
N ARG A 161 32.50 29.02 32.49
CA ARG A 161 33.24 28.13 33.40
C ARG A 161 32.66 26.72 33.42
N ARG A 162 31.33 26.59 33.39
CA ARG A 162 30.65 25.30 33.32
C ARG A 162 30.94 24.54 32.03
N ILE A 163 30.94 25.23 30.87
CA ILE A 163 31.36 24.63 29.59
C ILE A 163 32.78 24.09 29.70
N ARG A 164 33.72 24.88 30.25
CA ARG A 164 35.11 24.43 30.47
C ARG A 164 35.17 23.17 31.33
N ASP A 165 34.53 23.18 32.49
CA ASP A 165 34.63 22.09 33.47
C ASP A 165 34.06 20.79 32.91
N GLU A 166 32.88 20.83 32.29
CA GLU A 166 32.24 19.66 31.69
C GLU A 166 32.99 19.20 30.41
N LEU A 167 33.58 20.11 29.64
CA LEU A 167 34.40 19.75 28.47
C LEU A 167 35.66 19.00 28.92
N LEU A 168 36.39 19.52 29.93
CA LEU A 168 37.57 18.86 30.49
C LEU A 168 37.25 17.48 31.07
N GLU A 169 36.09 17.30 31.70
CA GLU A 169 35.63 16.01 32.19
C GLU A 169 35.32 15.02 31.05
N LEU A 170 34.64 15.47 29.99
CA LEU A 170 34.28 14.63 28.84
C LEU A 170 35.48 14.22 27.99
N ILE A 171 36.58 14.98 28.02
CA ILE A 171 37.84 14.66 27.37
C ILE A 171 38.54 13.46 28.02
N GLU A 172 38.31 13.22 29.31
CA GLU A 172 38.96 12.15 30.07
C GLU A 172 38.18 10.82 30.05
N ILE A 173 36.93 10.80 29.57
CA ILE A 173 36.06 9.61 29.59
C ILE A 173 35.83 9.08 28.16
N PRO A 174 36.20 7.82 27.84
CA PRO A 174 35.83 7.20 26.58
C PRO A 174 34.35 6.78 26.66
N ILE A 175 33.44 7.57 26.09
CA ILE A 175 32.02 7.17 26.03
C ILE A 175 31.69 6.61 24.65
N PRO A 176 31.38 5.31 24.53
CA PRO A 176 30.42 4.81 23.57
C PRO A 176 29.07 4.67 24.28
N ARG A 177 28.15 5.62 24.08
CA ARG A 177 26.72 5.40 24.31
C ARG A 177 25.94 5.92 23.10
N PRO A 178 25.06 5.10 22.51
CA PRO A 178 24.30 5.49 21.32
C PRO A 178 23.44 6.72 21.63
N PRO A 179 23.09 7.54 20.62
CA PRO A 179 22.04 8.53 20.78
C PRO A 179 20.79 7.84 21.34
N GLU A 180 20.13 8.49 22.30
CA GLU A 180 18.83 8.01 22.79
C GLU A 180 17.91 7.80 21.57
N PRO A 181 17.20 6.66 21.48
CA PRO A 181 16.26 6.45 20.39
C PRO A 181 15.26 7.61 20.37
N ASP A 182 14.90 8.06 19.17
CA ASP A 182 13.92 9.13 18.99
C ASP A 182 12.70 8.87 19.88
N PRO A 183 12.35 9.79 20.80
CA PRO A 183 11.12 9.64 21.55
C PRO A 183 9.97 9.74 20.53
N PRO A 184 9.04 8.77 20.49
CA PRO A 184 7.85 8.91 19.66
C PRO A 184 7.09 10.17 20.11
N PRO A 185 6.55 10.99 19.20
CA PRO A 185 5.76 12.17 19.55
C PRO A 185 4.46 11.82 20.32
N PHE A 186 4.15 10.54 20.48
CA PHE A 186 2.99 10.04 21.21
C PHE A 186 3.42 9.04 22.28
N ARG A 187 2.96 9.26 23.52
CA ARG A 187 2.62 8.12 24.37
C ARG A 187 1.32 7.56 23.79
N PHE A 188 1.33 6.30 23.37
CA PHE A 188 0.08 5.58 23.18
C PHE A 188 -0.66 5.64 24.52
N ASP A 189 -1.77 6.35 24.56
CA ASP A 189 -2.75 6.10 25.60
C ASP A 189 -3.25 4.67 25.35
N ALA A 190 -2.99 3.75 26.29
CA ALA A 190 -3.45 2.37 26.22
C ALA A 190 -4.99 2.26 26.31
N ALA A 191 -5.71 3.38 26.17
CA ALA A 191 -7.15 3.53 26.26
C ALA A 191 -7.83 3.92 24.93
N ILE A 192 -7.17 3.82 23.76
CA ILE A 192 -7.93 3.77 22.50
C ILE A 192 -8.49 2.37 22.32
N ARG A 193 -9.68 2.19 22.90
CA ARG A 193 -10.53 1.02 22.74
C ARG A 193 -10.95 0.92 21.27
N ASP A 194 -10.67 -0.22 20.66
CA ASP A 194 -11.33 -0.69 19.45
C ASP A 194 -12.86 -0.63 19.64
N ILE A 195 -13.51 0.31 18.94
CA ILE A 195 -14.96 0.57 18.99
C ILE A 195 -15.73 -0.31 17.99
N SER A 196 -15.18 -1.46 17.61
CA SER A 196 -15.97 -2.45 16.86
C SER A 196 -17.20 -2.88 17.66
N ALA A 197 -18.33 -3.07 16.98
CA ALA A 197 -19.60 -3.48 17.57
C ALA A 197 -19.48 -4.77 18.43
N ARG A 198 -18.47 -5.60 18.12
CA ARG A 198 -18.12 -6.82 18.87
C ARG A 198 -17.59 -6.55 20.28
N ASN A 199 -16.93 -5.43 20.53
CA ASN A 199 -16.39 -5.07 21.85
C ASN A 199 -17.40 -4.32 22.73
N ILE A 200 -18.37 -3.61 22.13
CA ILE A 200 -19.51 -3.02 22.87
C ILE A 200 -20.39 -4.11 23.49
N ALA A 201 -20.60 -5.22 22.78
CA ALA A 201 -21.34 -6.38 23.32
C ALA A 201 -20.59 -7.14 24.44
N LYS A 202 -19.26 -7.08 24.47
CA LYS A 202 -18.43 -7.77 25.47
C LYS A 202 -18.18 -6.97 26.75
N MET A 203 -18.45 -5.66 26.76
CA MET A 203 -18.23 -4.79 27.93
C MET A 203 -19.34 -4.83 28.99
N GLN A 204 -20.44 -5.57 28.77
CA GLN A 204 -21.48 -5.75 29.80
C GLN A 204 -21.24 -6.92 30.74
N ALA A 205 -20.15 -7.67 30.58
CA ALA A 205 -19.83 -8.78 31.47
C ALA A 205 -18.35 -8.75 31.85
N VAL A 206 -18.11 -8.78 33.17
CA VAL A 206 -16.86 -9.12 33.87
C VAL A 206 -15.94 -7.93 34.21
N SER A 207 -15.99 -7.57 35.50
CA SER A 207 -14.97 -6.82 36.22
C SER A 207 -13.90 -7.76 36.75
N VAL A 208 -12.66 -7.74 36.25
CA VAL A 208 -11.50 -8.31 36.98
C VAL A 208 -10.23 -7.49 36.75
N THR A 209 -9.52 -7.34 37.86
CA THR A 209 -8.30 -6.62 38.23
C THR A 209 -7.06 -6.90 37.37
N GLN A 210 -6.30 -5.83 37.12
CA GLN A 210 -5.01 -5.82 36.42
C GLN A 210 -3.88 -6.43 37.26
N ASN A 211 -3.01 -7.20 36.61
CA ASN A 211 -1.60 -7.31 36.97
C ASN A 211 -0.77 -7.26 35.67
N ALA A 212 -0.01 -6.17 35.50
CA ALA A 212 0.92 -6.00 34.39
C ALA A 212 2.23 -6.70 34.69
N SER A 213 2.68 -7.57 33.78
CA SER A 213 4.03 -8.16 33.81
C SER A 213 4.88 -7.53 32.70
N LEU A 214 6.08 -7.10 33.08
CA LEU A 214 7.09 -6.44 32.26
C LEU A 214 7.67 -7.38 31.19
N LEU A 215 7.59 -6.97 29.93
CA LEU A 215 8.36 -7.56 28.82
C LEU A 215 9.55 -6.65 28.46
N LYS A 216 10.70 -7.29 28.27
CA LYS A 216 12.03 -6.71 28.10
C LYS A 216 12.18 -6.03 26.72
N PRO A 217 12.94 -4.91 26.61
CA PRO A 217 13.27 -4.32 25.32
C PRO A 217 14.45 -5.07 24.69
N GLY A 218 14.24 -5.60 23.49
CA GLY A 218 15.27 -6.26 22.70
C GLY A 218 14.96 -6.13 21.22
N ALA A 219 15.31 -4.99 20.62
CA ALA A 219 15.61 -4.88 19.19
C ALA A 219 16.35 -3.56 18.95
N LYS A 220 17.59 -3.67 18.46
CA LYS A 220 18.41 -2.52 18.05
C LYS A 220 17.78 -1.91 16.80
N VAL A 221 17.23 -0.72 16.92
CA VAL A 221 16.89 0.12 15.76
C VAL A 221 18.22 0.62 15.17
N THR A 222 18.46 0.32 13.90
CA THR A 222 19.64 0.78 13.17
C THR A 222 19.59 2.29 12.99
N LEU A 223 20.64 2.96 13.44
CA LEU A 223 20.86 4.39 13.33
C LEU A 223 20.93 4.83 11.87
N ASN A 224 20.44 6.04 11.61
CA ASN A 224 20.66 6.79 10.39
C ASN A 224 22.18 6.82 10.08
N PRO A 225 22.67 6.35 8.92
CA PRO A 225 24.08 6.40 8.62
C PRO A 225 24.45 7.85 8.27
N GLN A 226 24.70 8.68 9.28
CA GLN A 226 25.70 9.73 9.10
C GLN A 226 27.04 9.02 8.82
N PRO A 227 27.96 9.61 8.05
CA PRO A 227 29.35 9.23 8.17
C PRO A 227 29.68 9.27 9.66
N LEU A 228 30.08 8.11 10.20
CA LEU A 228 30.60 8.06 11.56
C LEU A 228 31.62 9.21 11.65
N PRO A 229 31.57 10.07 12.69
CA PRO A 229 32.71 10.93 12.96
C PRO A 229 33.92 10.01 12.90
N PRO A 230 35.00 10.42 12.19
CA PRO A 230 36.15 9.56 11.94
C PRO A 230 36.43 8.81 13.23
N LYS A 231 36.42 7.46 13.16
CA LYS A 231 36.75 6.56 14.28
C LYS A 231 37.76 7.29 15.13
N ALA A 232 37.48 7.45 16.44
CA ALA A 232 38.36 8.11 17.39
C ALA A 232 39.81 7.63 17.23
N ALA A 233 40.53 8.23 16.27
CA ALA A 233 41.86 8.73 16.51
C ALA A 233 41.63 9.63 17.70
N SER A 234 42.27 9.27 18.82
CA SER A 234 42.49 10.17 19.94
C SER A 234 42.47 11.61 19.43
N MET A 235 41.40 12.36 19.71
CA MET A 235 41.39 13.79 19.41
C MET A 235 42.50 14.36 20.27
N ASP A 236 43.68 14.56 19.65
CA ASP A 236 44.71 15.40 20.24
C ASP A 236 44.13 16.80 20.23
N ILE A 237 43.56 17.18 21.37
CA ILE A 237 43.11 18.54 21.60
C ILE A 237 44.30 19.44 21.34
N PRO A 238 44.17 20.46 20.47
CA PRO A 238 45.25 21.40 20.23
C PRO A 238 45.79 21.90 21.57
N PHE A 239 47.11 21.84 21.76
CA PHE A 239 47.74 22.29 23.01
C PHE A 239 47.27 23.69 23.43
N ALA A 240 46.99 24.56 22.45
CA ALA A 240 46.39 25.87 22.63
C ALA A 240 45.02 25.85 23.33
N LEU A 241 44.12 24.94 22.93
CA LEU A 241 42.81 24.78 23.57
C LEU A 241 42.95 24.26 25.00
N LYS A 242 43.77 23.22 25.22
CA LYS A 242 44.00 22.68 26.57
C LYS A 242 44.60 23.72 27.51
N SER A 243 45.60 24.47 27.04
CA SER A 243 46.22 25.56 27.80
C SER A 243 45.21 26.68 28.12
N GLY A 244 44.40 27.09 27.13
CA GLY A 244 43.37 28.12 27.30
C GLY A 244 42.27 27.72 28.29
N LEU A 245 41.82 26.46 28.23
CA LEU A 245 40.80 25.92 29.14
C LEU A 245 41.31 25.82 30.58
N THR A 246 42.60 25.53 30.80
CA THR A 246 43.20 25.47 32.16
C THR A 246 43.47 26.83 32.81
N SER A 247 43.18 27.94 32.12
CA SER A 247 43.42 29.29 32.62
C SER A 247 42.47 29.66 33.78
N ALA A 248 42.97 30.46 34.72
CA ALA A 248 42.15 31.07 35.77
C ALA A 248 41.30 32.26 35.25
N SER A 249 41.60 32.78 34.05
CA SER A 249 40.90 33.92 33.45
C SER A 249 39.77 33.47 32.54
N VAL A 250 38.54 33.90 32.85
CA VAL A 250 37.35 33.61 32.02
C VAL A 250 37.47 34.19 30.61
N THR A 251 38.12 35.34 30.47
CA THR A 251 38.37 35.95 29.15
C THR A 251 39.21 35.05 28.25
N ILE A 252 40.22 34.38 28.83
CA ILE A 252 41.08 33.43 28.09
C ILE A 252 40.32 32.16 27.75
N ILE A 253 39.51 31.63 28.69
CA ILE A 253 38.64 30.47 28.45
C ILE A 253 37.64 30.77 27.32
N ARG A 254 36.99 31.94 27.37
CA ARG A 254 36.00 32.38 26.38
C ARG A 254 36.63 32.51 25.00
N GLN A 255 37.81 33.10 24.89
CA GLN A 255 38.53 33.21 23.63
C GLN A 255 38.94 31.83 23.10
N ALA A 256 39.43 30.94 23.96
CA ALA A 256 39.79 29.58 23.57
C ALA A 256 38.59 28.79 23.02
N LEU A 257 37.41 28.92 23.64
CA LEU A 257 36.15 28.32 23.18
C LEU A 257 35.67 28.94 21.86
N LEU A 258 35.85 30.25 21.64
CA LEU A 258 35.53 30.90 20.37
C LEU A 258 36.41 30.40 19.22
N ASP A 259 37.71 30.32 19.46
CA ASP A 259 38.70 29.93 18.45
C ASP A 259 38.58 28.45 18.06
N HIS A 260 37.92 27.62 18.90
CA HIS A 260 37.78 26.17 18.71
C HIS A 260 36.33 25.67 18.84
N HIS A 261 35.34 26.52 18.59
CA HIS A 261 33.92 26.22 18.81
C HIS A 261 33.43 24.97 18.05
N VAL A 262 34.02 24.65 16.90
CA VAL A 262 33.73 23.44 16.11
C VAL A 262 33.96 22.15 16.92
N LEU A 263 34.98 22.13 17.80
CA LEU A 263 35.29 20.97 18.65
C LEU A 263 34.26 20.75 19.75
N ILE A 264 33.43 21.76 20.05
CA ILE A 264 32.39 21.70 21.08
C ILE A 264 31.11 21.05 20.53
N ARG A 265 30.86 21.18 19.22
CA ARG A 265 29.61 20.76 18.56
C ARG A 265 29.19 19.30 18.84
N PRO A 266 30.10 18.30 18.84
CA PRO A 266 29.74 16.92 19.17
C PRO A 266 29.21 16.74 20.60
N TYR A 267 29.59 17.64 21.52
CA TYR A 267 29.24 17.57 22.93
C TYR A 267 27.94 18.32 23.26
N LEU A 268 27.46 19.20 22.37
CA LEU A 268 26.23 19.99 22.60
C LEU A 268 25.00 19.12 22.83
N CYS A 269 24.93 17.95 22.17
CA CYS A 269 23.86 16.97 22.39
C CYS A 269 23.78 16.52 23.86
N TYR A 270 24.90 16.47 24.58
CA TYR A 270 25.00 16.00 25.97
C TYR A 270 24.84 17.10 27.02
N TRP A 271 24.70 18.37 26.61
CA TRP A 271 24.51 19.50 27.52
C TRP A 271 23.12 20.13 27.43
N PRO A 272 22.03 19.44 27.83
CA PRO A 272 20.66 19.98 27.87
C PRO A 272 20.54 21.35 28.53
N TRP A 273 21.38 21.63 29.54
CA TRP A 273 21.38 22.88 30.30
C TRP A 273 21.83 24.09 29.46
N LEU A 274 22.55 23.85 28.37
CA LEU A 274 23.03 24.89 27.46
C LEU A 274 21.92 25.27 26.44
N TRP A 275 21.04 24.34 26.08
CA TRP A 275 20.00 24.53 25.05
C TRP A 275 18.97 25.63 25.24
N PRO A 276 18.55 26.02 26.47
CA PRO A 276 17.72 27.20 26.66
C PRO A 276 18.31 28.48 26.04
N TYR A 277 19.64 28.55 25.88
CA TYR A 277 20.33 29.65 25.20
C TYR A 277 20.40 29.49 23.67
N PHE A 278 20.02 28.32 23.12
CA PHE A 278 20.07 27.92 21.70
C PHE A 278 18.70 27.59 21.09
N TYR A 279 17.60 27.78 21.82
CA TYR A 279 16.26 27.26 21.46
C TYR A 279 15.59 27.93 20.24
N ARG A 280 16.32 28.69 19.44
CA ARG A 280 15.77 29.42 18.28
C ARG A 280 16.13 28.68 16.99
N CYS A 281 15.10 28.16 16.35
CA CYS A 281 15.08 27.66 14.99
C CYS A 281 14.76 28.89 14.11
N ASP A 282 15.75 29.50 13.47
CA ASP A 282 15.48 30.60 12.55
C ASP A 282 15.08 29.97 11.20
N GLU A 283 13.78 29.96 10.88
CA GLU A 283 13.23 29.29 9.69
C GLU A 283 13.69 30.01 8.41
N VAL A 284 14.49 29.32 7.60
CA VAL A 284 15.08 29.85 6.37
C VAL A 284 14.33 29.38 5.11
N ALA A 285 13.59 28.27 5.19
CA ALA A 285 12.73 27.81 4.11
C ALA A 285 11.62 26.87 4.60
N VAL A 286 10.48 26.91 3.91
CA VAL A 286 9.37 25.95 4.03
C VAL A 286 9.02 25.46 2.64
N LEU A 287 8.90 24.15 2.48
CA LEU A 287 8.83 23.52 1.17
C LEU A 287 8.07 22.20 1.26
N ASP A 288 7.32 21.86 0.22
CA ASP A 288 6.55 20.62 0.17
C ASP A 288 7.33 19.54 -0.59
N THR A 289 7.19 18.28 -0.17
CA THR A 289 7.78 17.14 -0.87
C THR A 289 7.04 16.82 -2.15
N ASP A 290 7.79 16.42 -3.19
CA ASP A 290 7.24 15.99 -4.46
C ASP A 290 6.63 14.57 -4.40
N SER A 291 6.17 14.08 -5.56
CA SER A 291 5.59 12.74 -5.71
C SER A 291 6.54 11.58 -5.37
N GLN A 292 7.83 11.84 -5.21
CA GLN A 292 8.86 10.87 -4.82
C GLN A 292 9.40 11.15 -3.41
N GLY A 293 8.72 12.00 -2.65
CA GLY A 293 9.11 12.40 -1.30
C GLY A 293 10.35 13.29 -1.26
N ARG A 294 10.81 13.81 -2.41
CA ARG A 294 12.01 14.64 -2.51
C ARG A 294 11.69 16.10 -2.29
N PHE A 295 12.69 16.81 -1.85
CA PHE A 295 12.61 18.24 -1.61
C PHE A 295 13.93 18.92 -1.93
N ASP A 296 13.87 20.14 -2.45
CA ASP A 296 15.06 20.82 -2.99
C ASP A 296 14.88 22.34 -3.00
N THR A 297 15.82 23.06 -2.39
CA THR A 297 15.81 24.53 -2.31
C THR A 297 17.23 25.10 -2.29
N THR A 298 17.36 26.41 -2.51
CA THR A 298 18.62 27.14 -2.34
C THR A 298 18.45 28.18 -1.24
N ILE A 299 19.28 28.10 -0.20
CA ILE A 299 19.40 29.12 0.84
C ILE A 299 20.65 29.98 0.59
N TRP A 300 20.69 31.17 1.20
CA TRP A 300 21.81 32.10 1.07
C TRP A 300 22.37 32.43 2.45
N TYR A 301 23.68 32.37 2.60
CA TYR A 301 24.39 32.67 3.85
C TYR A 301 25.63 33.54 3.57
N LEU A 302 26.26 34.10 4.61
CA LEU A 302 27.45 34.94 4.43
C LEU A 302 28.68 34.07 4.11
N CYS A 303 29.40 34.39 3.05
CA CYS A 303 30.58 33.63 2.62
C CYS A 303 31.76 33.69 3.60
N ALA A 304 31.87 34.79 4.36
CA ALA A 304 32.91 34.96 5.37
C ALA A 304 32.36 34.49 6.72
N GLY A 305 32.85 33.36 7.22
CA GLY A 305 32.45 32.81 8.52
C GLY A 305 32.14 31.33 8.48
N ASP A 306 31.12 30.94 9.26
CA ASP A 306 30.67 29.58 9.46
C ASP A 306 29.75 29.09 8.31
N HIS A 307 29.69 27.77 8.12
CA HIS A 307 28.73 27.16 7.19
C HIS A 307 27.38 26.93 7.89
N PRO A 308 26.25 26.97 7.17
CA PRO A 308 24.93 26.90 7.80
C PRO A 308 24.72 25.58 8.56
N ASP A 309 24.37 25.64 9.84
CA ASP A 309 23.96 24.48 10.64
C ASP A 309 22.44 24.26 10.53
N LEU A 310 22.04 23.26 9.74
CA LEU A 310 20.64 23.07 9.38
C LEU A 310 19.90 22.09 10.28
N TYR A 311 18.70 22.43 10.72
CA TYR A 311 17.76 21.55 11.39
C TYR A 311 16.48 21.41 10.57
N PHE A 312 15.90 20.21 10.55
CA PHE A 312 14.74 19.88 9.74
C PHE A 312 13.61 19.33 10.60
N TRP A 313 12.38 19.76 10.31
CA TRP A 313 11.18 19.15 10.85
C TRP A 313 10.07 19.08 9.80
N VAL A 314 9.06 18.22 10.01
CA VAL A 314 8.05 17.89 9.00
C VAL A 314 6.63 17.95 9.57
N GLU A 315 5.74 18.60 8.83
CA GLU A 315 4.29 18.54 9.00
C GLU A 315 3.60 17.76 7.89
N TYR A 316 2.44 17.20 8.21
CA TYR A 316 1.56 16.55 7.26
C TYR A 316 0.12 16.99 7.47
N SER A 317 -0.64 17.17 6.39
CA SER A 317 -2.06 17.49 6.49
C SER A 317 -2.86 16.24 6.85
N ILE A 318 -3.32 16.15 8.10
CA ILE A 318 -4.12 15.04 8.62
C ILE A 318 -5.51 15.58 8.94
N GLY A 319 -6.54 15.10 8.24
CA GLY A 319 -7.90 15.60 8.41
C GLY A 319 -8.06 17.09 8.08
N GLY A 320 -7.24 17.63 7.16
CA GLY A 320 -7.23 19.03 6.78
C GLY A 320 -6.45 19.96 7.72
N VAL A 321 -5.79 19.42 8.76
CA VAL A 321 -4.99 20.19 9.72
C VAL A 321 -3.52 19.81 9.59
N TRP A 322 -2.66 20.82 9.44
CA TRP A 322 -1.21 20.64 9.49
C TRP A 322 -0.81 20.13 10.88
N THR A 323 -0.33 18.90 10.91
CA THR A 323 0.06 18.19 12.12
C THR A 323 1.55 17.88 12.03
N THR A 324 2.30 18.19 13.08
CA THR A 324 3.72 17.83 13.17
C THR A 324 3.88 16.30 13.23
N VAL A 325 4.62 15.72 12.30
CA VAL A 325 4.81 14.26 12.17
C VAL A 325 6.25 13.81 12.32
N TYR A 326 7.20 14.75 12.23
CA TYR A 326 8.61 14.54 12.53
C TYR A 326 9.19 15.84 13.12
N HIS A 327 9.66 15.79 14.36
CA HIS A 327 10.20 16.95 15.08
C HIS A 327 11.17 16.47 16.17
N SER A 328 12.26 15.86 15.73
CA SER A 328 13.30 15.36 16.64
C SER A 328 13.94 16.51 17.42
N PRO A 329 14.42 16.33 18.67
CA PRO A 329 15.04 17.42 19.40
C PRO A 329 16.22 18.03 18.62
N ILE A 330 16.28 19.36 18.50
CA ILE A 330 17.36 20.09 17.81
C ILE A 330 18.74 19.61 18.29
N ARG A 331 18.84 19.22 19.57
CA ARG A 331 20.09 18.93 20.28
C ARG A 331 21.08 18.00 19.61
N CYS A 332 20.54 16.99 18.96
CA CYS A 332 21.32 15.89 18.40
C CYS A 332 20.98 15.69 16.90
N ASN A 333 20.18 16.58 16.32
CA ASN A 333 19.62 16.44 14.97
C ASN A 333 19.89 17.65 14.08
N THR A 334 20.78 18.55 14.51
CA THR A 334 21.34 19.61 13.67
C THR A 334 22.46 19.06 12.79
N TYR A 335 22.39 19.37 11.50
CA TYR A 335 23.44 19.12 10.51
C TYR A 335 24.44 20.27 10.56
N TRP A 336 25.42 20.16 11.45
CA TRP A 336 26.48 21.16 11.62
C TRP A 336 27.38 21.27 10.38
N ASP A 337 27.75 22.50 9.99
CA ASP A 337 28.44 22.82 8.73
C ASP A 337 27.83 22.09 7.53
N TYR A 338 26.53 22.26 7.31
CA TYR A 338 25.82 21.51 6.29
C TYR A 338 26.55 21.62 4.93
N VAL A 339 26.98 20.46 4.43
CA VAL A 339 27.70 20.38 3.16
C VAL A 339 26.71 20.67 2.05
N CYS A 340 26.79 21.86 1.47
CA CYS A 340 25.87 22.30 0.42
C CYS A 340 25.80 21.27 -0.72
N GLY A 341 24.58 20.84 -1.06
CA GLY A 341 24.28 19.82 -2.06
C GLY A 341 24.28 18.38 -1.54
N SER A 342 24.65 18.14 -0.28
CA SER A 342 24.47 16.83 0.36
C SER A 342 22.98 16.48 0.51
N GLU A 343 22.64 15.19 0.54
CA GLU A 343 21.25 14.75 0.61
C GLU A 343 20.87 14.37 2.05
N VAL A 344 19.71 14.81 2.51
CA VAL A 344 19.18 14.55 3.85
C VAL A 344 18.01 13.58 3.79
N THR A 345 18.03 12.50 4.58
CA THR A 345 16.90 11.56 4.68
C THR A 345 16.19 11.71 6.03
N LEU A 346 14.92 12.15 5.99
CA LEU A 346 14.06 12.33 7.16
C LEU A 346 13.10 11.13 7.26
N ARG A 347 13.11 10.40 8.38
CA ARG A 347 12.32 9.17 8.58
C ARG A 347 11.11 9.45 9.48
N VAL A 348 9.93 9.52 8.88
CA VAL A 348 8.66 9.74 9.60
C VAL A 348 8.14 8.41 10.15
N THR A 349 7.90 8.34 11.46
CA THR A 349 7.38 7.14 12.13
C THR A 349 5.89 7.23 12.47
N ASP A 350 5.25 8.39 12.23
CA ASP A 350 3.82 8.57 12.48
C ASP A 350 2.98 7.66 11.55
N PRO A 351 2.21 6.70 12.09
CA PRO A 351 1.50 5.72 11.28
C PRO A 351 0.37 6.32 10.44
N ARG A 352 -0.09 7.53 10.79
CA ARG A 352 -1.18 8.24 10.09
C ARG A 352 -0.72 8.90 8.80
N VAL A 353 0.59 9.01 8.58
CA VAL A 353 1.17 9.61 7.38
C VAL A 353 1.23 8.58 6.26
N PRO A 354 0.49 8.75 5.15
CA PRO A 354 0.59 7.86 4.00
C PRO A 354 1.92 8.07 3.25
N TRP A 355 2.36 7.07 2.49
CA TRP A 355 3.49 7.19 1.57
C TRP A 355 3.04 7.58 0.16
N CYS A 356 3.96 8.06 -0.69
CA CYS A 356 3.66 8.43 -2.08
C CYS A 356 3.31 7.20 -2.91
N GLY A 357 2.33 7.41 -3.80
CA GLY A 357 1.86 6.42 -4.74
C GLY A 357 0.86 5.46 -4.11
N ASP A 358 -0.02 4.91 -4.96
CA ASP A 358 -0.42 3.52 -4.77
C ASP A 358 0.86 2.71 -4.49
N PRO A 359 0.80 1.72 -3.57
CA PRO A 359 1.98 0.94 -3.19
C PRO A 359 2.79 0.58 -4.44
N ASN A 360 4.10 0.84 -4.40
CA ASN A 360 5.02 0.55 -5.49
C ASN A 360 4.58 -0.73 -6.24
N PRO A 361 4.51 -0.71 -7.59
CA PRO A 361 4.24 -1.88 -8.39
C PRO A 361 4.97 -3.08 -7.83
N LEU A 362 4.22 -4.05 -7.30
CA LEU A 362 4.83 -5.31 -6.87
C LEU A 362 5.68 -5.81 -8.05
N PRO A 363 6.99 -6.05 -7.85
CA PRO A 363 7.87 -6.39 -8.96
C PRO A 363 7.37 -7.66 -9.67
N GLY A 364 7.34 -7.60 -11.01
CA GLY A 364 6.97 -8.71 -11.88
C GLY A 364 5.55 -8.65 -12.45
N LYS A 365 5.38 -9.21 -13.64
CA LYS A 365 4.08 -9.39 -14.29
C LYS A 365 3.34 -10.53 -13.59
N GLN A 366 2.34 -10.21 -12.79
CA GLN A 366 1.61 -11.20 -12.00
C GLN A 366 0.11 -11.04 -12.19
N VAL A 367 -0.61 -12.16 -12.19
CA VAL A 367 -2.07 -12.21 -12.17
C VAL A 367 -2.47 -13.20 -11.11
N ALA A 368 -3.31 -12.79 -10.17
CA ALA A 368 -3.88 -13.67 -9.17
C ALA A 368 -5.39 -13.79 -9.38
N VAL A 369 -5.87 -15.00 -9.64
CA VAL A 369 -7.31 -15.29 -9.74
C VAL A 369 -7.76 -15.69 -8.35
N MET A 370 -8.58 -14.86 -7.72
CA MET A 370 -8.78 -14.89 -6.27
C MET A 370 -9.97 -15.75 -5.88
N LEU A 371 -11.15 -15.38 -6.36
CA LEU A 371 -12.42 -15.96 -5.91
C LEU A 371 -13.51 -15.79 -6.98
N ILE A 372 -14.62 -16.48 -6.80
CA ILE A 372 -15.91 -16.21 -7.46
C ILE A 372 -16.83 -15.54 -6.43
N GLY A 373 -17.45 -14.42 -6.79
CA GLY A 373 -18.32 -13.66 -5.91
C GLY A 373 -17.54 -12.98 -4.79
N ASN A 374 -17.75 -13.31 -3.52
CA ASN A 374 -16.87 -12.87 -2.42
C ASN A 374 -16.58 -13.96 -1.38
N GLY A 375 -17.18 -15.13 -1.55
CA GLY A 375 -17.24 -16.20 -0.57
C GLY A 375 -16.53 -17.47 -1.01
N VAL A 376 -16.28 -17.68 -2.32
CA VAL A 376 -15.69 -18.95 -2.80
C VAL A 376 -14.33 -18.72 -3.44
N SER A 377 -13.28 -19.07 -2.72
CA SER A 377 -11.88 -18.97 -3.17
C SER A 377 -11.52 -20.12 -4.11
N MET A 378 -10.50 -19.91 -4.96
CA MET A 378 -10.02 -20.92 -5.90
C MET A 378 -9.77 -22.34 -5.31
N PRO A 379 -9.10 -22.54 -4.16
CA PRO A 379 -8.89 -23.86 -3.54
C PRO A 379 -10.18 -24.54 -3.08
N GLU A 380 -11.28 -23.81 -2.91
CA GLU A 380 -12.57 -24.36 -2.53
C GLU A 380 -13.35 -24.93 -3.72
N ILE A 381 -12.81 -24.81 -4.94
CA ILE A 381 -13.40 -25.38 -6.15
C ILE A 381 -12.67 -26.67 -6.50
N GLN A 382 -13.44 -27.76 -6.55
CA GLN A 382 -12.94 -29.09 -6.82
C GLN A 382 -12.29 -29.16 -8.20
N ARG A 383 -11.06 -29.69 -8.23
CA ARG A 383 -10.18 -29.80 -9.40
C ARG A 383 -10.48 -31.05 -10.23
N ALA A 384 -9.80 -31.21 -11.36
CA ALA A 384 -10.00 -32.36 -12.26
C ALA A 384 -9.83 -33.73 -11.57
N SER A 385 -9.05 -33.80 -10.49
CA SER A 385 -8.89 -35.00 -9.66
C SER A 385 -10.17 -35.48 -8.98
N ALA A 386 -11.19 -34.63 -8.86
CA ALA A 386 -12.51 -34.98 -8.31
C ALA A 386 -13.45 -35.62 -9.35
N ALA A 387 -13.01 -35.81 -10.59
CA ALA A 387 -13.77 -36.46 -11.67
C ALA A 387 -15.18 -35.86 -11.85
N ALA A 388 -16.25 -36.60 -11.51
CA ALA A 388 -17.64 -36.13 -11.67
C ALA A 388 -17.91 -34.82 -10.92
N ASP A 389 -17.23 -34.60 -9.80
CA ASP A 389 -17.42 -33.46 -8.92
C ASP A 389 -16.55 -32.24 -9.28
N GLU A 390 -15.72 -32.32 -10.33
CA GLU A 390 -14.94 -31.18 -10.83
C GLU A 390 -15.84 -29.94 -11.07
N GLY A 391 -15.43 -28.81 -10.51
CA GLY A 391 -16.13 -27.54 -10.61
C GLY A 391 -17.24 -27.31 -9.58
N LEU A 392 -17.56 -28.28 -8.72
CA LEU A 392 -18.33 -28.04 -7.50
C LEU A 392 -17.47 -27.36 -6.43
N THR A 393 -18.08 -26.75 -5.42
CA THR A 393 -17.36 -26.43 -4.19
C THR A 393 -16.89 -27.71 -3.49
N VAL A 394 -15.93 -27.62 -2.58
CA VAL A 394 -15.52 -28.75 -1.71
C VAL A 394 -16.65 -29.26 -0.82
N ALA A 395 -17.71 -28.47 -0.61
CA ALA A 395 -18.94 -28.88 0.07
C ALA A 395 -19.95 -29.57 -0.88
N GLY A 396 -19.66 -29.64 -2.18
CA GLY A 396 -20.52 -30.28 -3.19
C GLY A 396 -21.58 -29.36 -3.79
N GLU A 397 -21.44 -28.04 -3.63
CA GLU A 397 -22.40 -27.05 -4.13
C GLU A 397 -22.08 -26.68 -5.59
N PRO A 398 -23.10 -26.59 -6.48
CA PRO A 398 -22.93 -26.04 -7.81
C PRO A 398 -22.96 -24.51 -7.79
N PHE A 399 -22.60 -23.91 -8.91
CA PHE A 399 -22.66 -22.47 -9.14
C PHE A 399 -23.88 -22.10 -9.99
N GLY A 400 -24.43 -20.90 -9.79
CA GLY A 400 -25.57 -20.38 -10.55
C GLY A 400 -25.65 -18.86 -10.53
N GLY A 401 -26.72 -18.31 -11.10
CA GLY A 401 -26.94 -16.86 -11.14
C GLY A 401 -25.90 -16.11 -11.97
N SER A 402 -25.49 -14.94 -11.47
CA SER A 402 -24.41 -14.13 -12.03
C SER A 402 -23.13 -14.44 -11.28
N LEU A 403 -22.12 -14.96 -11.99
CA LEU A 403 -20.87 -15.38 -11.39
C LEU A 403 -19.78 -14.36 -11.74
N GLU A 404 -19.17 -13.76 -10.72
CA GLU A 404 -18.16 -12.71 -10.88
C GLU A 404 -16.77 -13.21 -10.47
N PRO A 405 -15.87 -13.52 -11.42
CA PRO A 405 -14.48 -13.83 -11.09
C PRO A 405 -13.75 -12.57 -10.61
N HIS A 406 -13.06 -12.65 -9.48
CA HIS A 406 -12.23 -11.57 -8.97
C HIS A 406 -10.77 -11.85 -9.28
N VAL A 407 -10.15 -10.89 -9.96
CA VAL A 407 -8.77 -11.02 -10.43
C VAL A 407 -7.99 -9.80 -9.97
N TRP A 408 -6.85 -10.05 -9.36
CA TRP A 408 -5.85 -9.05 -9.08
C TRP A 408 -4.81 -9.04 -10.20
N PHE A 409 -4.55 -7.85 -10.75
CA PHE A 409 -3.57 -7.64 -11.81
C PHE A 409 -2.39 -6.86 -11.24
N GLY A 410 -1.18 -7.35 -11.47
CA GLY A 410 0.04 -6.66 -11.05
C GLY A 410 0.35 -5.46 -11.94
N ASP A 411 0.86 -4.39 -11.32
CA ASP A 411 1.06 -3.10 -11.98
C ASP A 411 2.12 -3.11 -13.09
N ALA A 412 3.01 -4.12 -13.11
CA ALA A 412 4.02 -4.28 -14.17
C ALA A 412 3.43 -4.78 -15.52
N LEU A 413 2.16 -5.19 -15.56
CA LEU A 413 1.51 -5.64 -16.80
C LEU A 413 1.35 -4.48 -17.79
N ILE A 414 0.76 -3.37 -17.34
CA ILE A 414 0.47 -2.20 -18.18
C ILE A 414 1.77 -1.59 -18.70
N SER A 415 2.78 -1.41 -17.84
CA SER A 415 4.08 -0.86 -18.25
C SER A 415 4.83 -1.75 -19.25
N SER A 416 4.47 -3.04 -19.35
CA SER A 416 5.00 -3.98 -20.33
C SER A 416 4.13 -4.13 -21.60
N GLY A 417 3.17 -3.22 -21.79
CA GLY A 417 2.27 -3.19 -22.94
C GLY A 417 1.16 -4.23 -22.90
N ILE A 418 0.96 -4.95 -21.78
CA ILE A 418 -0.18 -5.84 -21.56
C ILE A 418 -1.28 -5.01 -20.89
N THR A 419 -2.31 -4.64 -21.64
CA THR A 419 -3.30 -3.64 -21.19
C THR A 419 -4.72 -4.18 -21.14
N HIS A 420 -4.98 -5.34 -21.72
CA HIS A 420 -6.31 -5.92 -21.78
C HIS A 420 -6.32 -7.39 -21.36
N TYR A 421 -7.50 -7.87 -21.03
CA TYR A 421 -7.78 -9.27 -20.76
C TYR A 421 -9.14 -9.67 -21.33
N ARG A 422 -9.41 -10.97 -21.39
CA ARG A 422 -10.71 -11.52 -21.78
C ARG A 422 -11.03 -12.76 -20.98
N TRP A 423 -12.28 -12.81 -20.50
CA TRP A 423 -12.89 -14.05 -20.05
C TRP A 423 -13.71 -14.67 -21.18
N SER A 424 -13.60 -15.98 -21.34
CA SER A 424 -14.45 -16.75 -22.24
C SER A 424 -14.88 -18.03 -21.55
N TYR A 425 -16.01 -18.58 -21.95
CA TYR A 425 -16.52 -19.85 -21.45
C TYR A 425 -16.90 -20.79 -22.58
N ARG A 426 -16.91 -22.10 -22.30
CA ARG A 426 -17.59 -23.10 -23.12
C ARG A 426 -18.10 -24.24 -22.27
N ARG A 427 -19.14 -24.91 -22.76
CA ARG A 427 -19.67 -26.12 -22.14
C ARG A 427 -18.70 -27.29 -22.33
N LEU A 428 -18.63 -28.16 -21.32
CA LEU A 428 -17.88 -29.41 -21.35
C LEU A 428 -18.78 -30.65 -21.26
N THR A 429 -19.86 -30.59 -20.46
CA THR A 429 -20.72 -31.74 -20.19
C THR A 429 -22.20 -31.41 -20.12
N LEU A 430 -23.04 -32.42 -20.21
CA LEU A 430 -24.47 -32.36 -19.87
C LEU A 430 -24.69 -32.23 -18.35
N ALA A 431 -25.96 -32.16 -17.95
CA ALA A 431 -26.38 -31.96 -16.56
C ALA A 431 -25.83 -33.01 -15.58
N ASP A 432 -25.49 -34.21 -16.03
CA ASP A 432 -24.87 -35.27 -15.21
C ASP A 432 -23.41 -34.98 -14.80
N GLY A 433 -22.75 -33.99 -15.41
CA GLY A 433 -21.37 -33.65 -15.10
C GLY A 433 -20.33 -34.59 -15.72
N VAL A 434 -20.77 -35.58 -16.51
CA VAL A 434 -19.94 -36.67 -17.02
C VAL A 434 -20.05 -36.81 -18.53
N THR A 435 -21.27 -36.77 -19.09
CA THR A 435 -21.48 -36.94 -20.52
C THR A 435 -20.99 -35.72 -21.28
N ALA A 436 -19.98 -35.89 -22.13
CA ALA A 436 -19.36 -34.79 -22.86
C ALA A 436 -20.34 -34.08 -23.82
N SER A 437 -20.36 -32.75 -23.76
CA SER A 437 -21.10 -31.86 -24.65
C SER A 437 -20.29 -30.59 -24.83
N VAL A 438 -19.25 -30.68 -25.66
CA VAL A 438 -18.25 -29.62 -25.81
C VAL A 438 -18.76 -28.54 -26.77
N GLY A 439 -19.01 -27.35 -26.24
CA GLY A 439 -19.46 -26.20 -27.00
C GLY A 439 -18.33 -25.39 -27.64
N ALA A 440 -18.71 -24.37 -28.41
CA ALA A 440 -17.78 -23.34 -28.88
C ALA A 440 -17.37 -22.40 -27.74
N TRP A 441 -16.26 -21.67 -27.91
CA TRP A 441 -15.89 -20.60 -26.99
C TRP A 441 -16.76 -19.37 -27.19
N HIS A 442 -17.30 -18.85 -26.10
CA HIS A 442 -18.07 -17.61 -26.04
C HIS A 442 -17.32 -16.60 -25.18
N ALA A 443 -17.03 -15.43 -25.73
CA ALA A 443 -16.46 -14.33 -24.95
C ALA A 443 -17.56 -13.66 -24.13
N MET A 444 -17.28 -13.41 -22.85
CA MET A 444 -18.20 -12.66 -21.99
C MET A 444 -18.27 -11.21 -22.46
N ASP A 445 -19.45 -10.62 -22.44
CA ASP A 445 -19.75 -9.34 -23.10
C ASP A 445 -20.53 -8.35 -22.23
N LYS A 446 -20.92 -8.71 -21.00
CA LYS A 446 -21.51 -7.76 -20.07
C LYS A 446 -20.48 -6.72 -19.63
N ASP A 447 -20.92 -5.47 -19.57
CA ASP A 447 -20.12 -4.33 -19.13
C ASP A 447 -19.48 -4.58 -17.75
N VAL A 448 -18.19 -4.27 -17.63
CA VAL A 448 -17.44 -4.27 -16.38
C VAL A 448 -16.99 -2.84 -16.10
N VAL A 449 -17.31 -2.34 -14.91
CA VAL A 449 -16.98 -0.97 -14.52
C VAL A 449 -16.09 -0.90 -13.28
N ARG A 450 -15.41 0.23 -13.11
CA ARG A 450 -14.76 0.62 -11.85
C ARG A 450 -15.19 2.01 -11.48
N HIS A 451 -15.69 2.20 -10.27
CA HIS A 451 -16.03 3.54 -9.80
C HIS A 451 -14.78 4.31 -9.38
N TYR A 452 -14.78 5.60 -9.69
CA TYR A 452 -13.80 6.56 -9.21
C TYR A 452 -14.52 7.81 -8.70
N ALA A 453 -13.92 8.46 -7.71
CA ALA A 453 -14.39 9.72 -7.16
C ALA A 453 -13.76 10.89 -7.91
N GLU A 454 -14.56 11.92 -8.17
CA GLU A 454 -14.11 13.23 -8.64
C GLU A 454 -14.60 14.32 -7.69
N ILE A 455 -13.75 15.32 -7.46
CA ILE A 455 -14.14 16.57 -6.81
C ILE A 455 -14.21 17.65 -7.90
N LEU A 456 -15.38 18.29 -8.04
CA LEU A 456 -15.59 19.39 -8.98
C LEU A 456 -15.09 20.72 -8.40
N ALA A 457 -14.93 21.73 -9.25
CA ALA A 457 -14.47 23.07 -8.84
C ALA A 457 -15.35 23.74 -7.77
N ASP A 458 -16.64 23.36 -7.69
CA ASP A 458 -17.59 23.81 -6.65
C ASP A 458 -17.56 22.96 -5.38
N SER A 459 -16.57 22.06 -5.25
CA SER A 459 -16.41 21.08 -4.17
C SER A 459 -17.44 19.93 -4.16
N THR A 460 -18.24 19.76 -5.21
CA THR A 460 -19.14 18.60 -5.33
C THR A 460 -18.34 17.30 -5.48
N LEU A 461 -18.64 16.31 -4.63
CA LEU A 461 -18.13 14.95 -4.72
C LEU A 461 -19.08 14.08 -5.57
N ALA A 462 -18.54 13.45 -6.62
CA ALA A 462 -19.29 12.52 -7.46
C ALA A 462 -18.52 11.21 -7.65
N PHE A 463 -19.24 10.08 -7.63
CA PHE A 463 -18.70 8.77 -7.97
C PHE A 463 -19.16 8.40 -9.38
N LYS A 464 -18.22 8.19 -10.29
CA LYS A 464 -18.51 7.90 -11.70
C LYS A 464 -18.02 6.52 -12.09
N PRO A 465 -18.76 5.79 -12.94
CA PRO A 465 -18.29 4.53 -13.49
C PRO A 465 -17.25 4.79 -14.59
N TYR A 466 -16.17 4.02 -14.56
CA TYR A 466 -15.20 3.88 -15.65
C TYR A 466 -15.42 2.52 -16.31
N LEU A 467 -15.81 2.51 -17.58
CA LEU A 467 -16.01 1.27 -18.35
C LEU A 467 -14.64 0.63 -18.65
N LEU A 468 -14.40 -0.55 -18.07
CA LEU A 468 -13.24 -1.37 -18.41
C LEU A 468 -13.46 -2.10 -19.73
N GLY A 469 -14.66 -2.63 -19.96
CA GLY A 469 -15.03 -3.19 -21.24
C GLY A 469 -16.40 -3.85 -21.23
N PRO A 470 -16.85 -4.41 -22.37
CA PRO A 470 -16.09 -4.56 -23.62
C PRO A 470 -15.55 -3.24 -24.20
N ASP A 471 -14.27 -3.17 -24.53
CA ASP A 471 -13.63 -1.96 -25.05
C ASP A 471 -14.06 -1.73 -26.52
N PRO A 472 -14.74 -0.62 -26.84
CA PRO A 472 -15.20 -0.35 -28.20
C PRO A 472 -14.06 -0.27 -29.22
N ALA A 473 -12.82 -0.01 -28.79
CA ALA A 473 -11.63 0.00 -29.66
C ALA A 473 -11.32 -1.39 -30.27
N PHE A 474 -11.79 -2.47 -29.65
CA PHE A 474 -11.58 -3.85 -30.09
C PHE A 474 -12.92 -4.55 -30.37
N ALA A 475 -13.79 -3.89 -31.14
CA ALA A 475 -15.09 -4.42 -31.51
C ALA A 475 -15.01 -5.87 -32.04
N GLY A 476 -15.88 -6.74 -31.51
CA GLY A 476 -15.93 -8.17 -31.86
C GLY A 476 -14.94 -9.07 -31.13
N GLN A 477 -14.03 -8.52 -30.32
CA GLN A 477 -13.10 -9.32 -29.50
C GLN A 477 -13.53 -9.44 -28.04
N ASN A 478 -14.39 -8.55 -27.55
CA ASN A 478 -14.85 -8.42 -26.16
C ASN A 478 -13.68 -8.37 -25.17
N LEU A 479 -12.74 -7.45 -25.41
CA LEU A 479 -11.60 -7.21 -24.52
C LEU A 479 -11.98 -6.24 -23.40
N PHE A 480 -11.44 -6.47 -22.21
CA PHE A 480 -11.61 -5.61 -21.04
C PHE A 480 -10.26 -5.00 -20.67
N LYS A 481 -10.23 -3.71 -20.34
CA LYS A 481 -9.04 -3.00 -19.87
C LYS A 481 -8.63 -3.49 -18.50
N ILE A 482 -7.34 -3.75 -18.31
CA ILE A 482 -6.75 -3.75 -16.97
C ILE A 482 -6.89 -2.33 -16.42
N ARG A 483 -7.40 -2.20 -15.19
CA ARG A 483 -7.66 -0.91 -14.56
C ARG A 483 -6.41 -0.01 -14.66
N PRO A 484 -6.50 1.18 -15.28
CA PRO A 484 -5.38 2.12 -15.32
C PRO A 484 -4.94 2.52 -13.91
N VAL A 485 -3.66 2.86 -13.75
CA VAL A 485 -3.09 3.32 -12.47
C VAL A 485 -3.87 4.54 -11.96
N SER A 486 -4.09 5.53 -12.81
CA SER A 486 -4.86 6.73 -12.46
C SER A 486 -6.23 6.72 -13.16
N PRO A 487 -7.31 7.10 -12.46
CA PRO A 487 -8.60 7.31 -13.11
C PRO A 487 -8.56 8.55 -14.01
N PRO A 488 -9.53 8.71 -14.92
CA PRO A 488 -9.65 9.94 -15.71
C PRO A 488 -9.90 11.18 -14.84
N LEU A 489 -9.44 12.33 -15.32
CA LEU A 489 -9.80 13.64 -14.76
C LEU A 489 -10.67 14.39 -15.78
N ASN A 490 -11.99 14.41 -15.55
CA ASN A 490 -12.92 15.06 -16.48
C ASN A 490 -12.80 16.60 -16.45
N PRO A 491 -13.15 17.30 -17.56
CA PRO A 491 -13.23 18.76 -17.56
C PRO A 491 -14.11 19.30 -16.43
N GLY A 492 -13.56 20.23 -15.63
CA GLY A 492 -14.25 20.82 -14.47
C GLY A 492 -14.00 20.10 -13.14
N ALA A 493 -13.36 18.93 -13.14
CA ALA A 493 -12.85 18.29 -11.94
C ALA A 493 -11.49 18.87 -11.54
N VAL A 494 -11.29 19.08 -10.22
CA VAL A 494 -10.01 19.54 -9.64
C VAL A 494 -9.17 18.39 -9.11
N SER A 495 -9.78 17.23 -8.82
CA SER A 495 -9.09 16.01 -8.45
C SER A 495 -9.92 14.76 -8.74
N SER A 496 -9.24 13.63 -8.91
CA SER A 496 -9.86 12.31 -9.14
C SER A 496 -9.07 11.20 -8.45
N SER A 497 -9.74 10.21 -7.87
CA SER A 497 -9.12 9.02 -7.28
C SER A 497 -10.01 7.79 -7.43
N TRP A 498 -9.43 6.59 -7.55
CA TRP A 498 -10.22 5.36 -7.55
C TRP A 498 -11.00 5.26 -6.24
N ALA A 499 -12.29 4.99 -6.33
CA ALA A 499 -13.15 4.91 -5.15
C ALA A 499 -13.11 3.50 -4.57
N PRO A 500 -12.92 3.34 -3.25
CA PRO A 500 -13.11 2.03 -2.63
C PRO A 500 -14.60 1.66 -2.69
N GLU A 501 -14.90 0.61 -3.46
CA GLU A 501 -16.11 -0.22 -3.43
C GLU A 501 -17.45 0.52 -3.25
N VAL A 502 -17.84 1.33 -4.23
CA VAL A 502 -19.19 1.93 -4.32
C VAL A 502 -20.27 0.85 -4.41
N ASP A 503 -20.02 -0.16 -5.24
CA ASP A 503 -20.80 -1.40 -5.30
C ASP A 503 -19.79 -2.55 -5.34
N ALA A 504 -19.85 -3.44 -4.35
CA ALA A 504 -18.88 -4.53 -4.25
C ALA A 504 -18.94 -5.45 -5.47
N ARG A 505 -20.13 -5.81 -5.98
CA ARG A 505 -20.26 -6.72 -7.14
C ARG A 505 -19.68 -6.08 -8.40
N GLU A 506 -19.94 -4.80 -8.63
CA GLU A 506 -19.45 -4.10 -9.82
C GLU A 506 -17.96 -3.74 -9.72
N ASN A 507 -17.51 -3.21 -8.58
CA ASN A 507 -16.15 -2.68 -8.42
C ASN A 507 -15.07 -3.76 -8.33
N THR A 508 -15.42 -5.01 -8.08
CA THR A 508 -14.44 -6.08 -7.85
C THR A 508 -14.47 -7.17 -8.94
N ALA A 509 -15.60 -7.34 -9.64
CA ALA A 509 -15.74 -8.27 -10.75
C ALA A 509 -14.76 -7.96 -11.90
N SER A 510 -14.09 -8.99 -12.42
CA SER A 510 -13.31 -8.89 -13.67
C SER A 510 -14.15 -9.25 -14.91
N ALA A 511 -15.25 -9.98 -14.73
CA ALA A 511 -16.25 -10.26 -15.75
C ALA A 511 -17.54 -10.72 -15.07
N PHE A 512 -18.62 -10.83 -15.85
CA PHE A 512 -19.86 -11.43 -15.42
C PHE A 512 -20.18 -12.65 -16.27
N PHE A 513 -20.19 -13.82 -15.65
CA PHE A 513 -20.69 -15.04 -16.27
C PHE A 513 -22.16 -15.23 -15.87
N LEU A 514 -23.05 -14.77 -16.74
CA LEU A 514 -24.50 -14.78 -16.54
C LEU A 514 -25.08 -16.18 -16.82
N SER A 515 -24.83 -17.12 -15.90
CA SER A 515 -25.17 -18.53 -16.09
C SER A 515 -26.68 -18.79 -16.26
N TYR A 516 -27.53 -17.92 -15.72
CA TYR A 516 -28.99 -17.99 -15.85
C TYR A 516 -29.51 -17.65 -17.26
N LEU A 517 -28.68 -17.14 -18.17
CA LEU A 517 -29.04 -16.86 -19.56
C LEU A 517 -28.58 -17.96 -20.54
N LEU A 518 -27.84 -18.95 -20.06
CA LEU A 518 -27.34 -20.05 -20.88
C LEU A 518 -28.49 -20.86 -21.50
N GLU A 519 -28.27 -21.38 -22.71
CA GLU A 519 -29.26 -22.18 -23.45
C GLU A 519 -30.64 -21.49 -23.55
N GLY A 520 -30.64 -20.17 -23.75
CA GLY A 520 -31.87 -19.38 -23.85
C GLY A 520 -32.60 -19.19 -22.52
N GLY A 521 -31.91 -19.39 -21.40
CA GLY A 521 -32.47 -19.29 -20.05
C GLY A 521 -33.16 -20.55 -19.55
N ASN A 522 -32.97 -21.69 -20.23
CA ASN A 522 -33.49 -22.98 -19.76
C ASN A 522 -32.48 -23.66 -18.83
N PRO A 523 -32.77 -23.76 -17.51
CA PRO A 523 -31.82 -24.26 -16.53
C PRO A 523 -31.53 -25.75 -16.65
N ASP A 524 -32.49 -26.57 -17.12
CA ASP A 524 -32.30 -28.01 -17.30
C ASP A 524 -31.28 -28.28 -18.40
N THR A 525 -31.43 -27.61 -19.54
CA THR A 525 -30.52 -27.76 -20.67
C THR A 525 -29.20 -27.07 -20.43
N ALA A 526 -29.16 -25.99 -19.64
CA ALA A 526 -27.96 -25.25 -19.31
C ALA A 526 -27.09 -25.95 -18.26
N ALA A 527 -27.64 -26.82 -17.40
CA ALA A 527 -26.87 -27.49 -16.36
C ALA A 527 -25.71 -28.33 -16.93
N GLY A 528 -24.55 -28.31 -16.28
CA GLY A 528 -23.35 -28.98 -16.80
C GLY A 528 -22.05 -28.40 -16.26
N LYS A 529 -20.92 -28.98 -16.67
CA LYS A 529 -19.61 -28.36 -16.46
C LYS A 529 -19.33 -27.34 -17.55
N TYR A 530 -18.81 -26.19 -17.14
CA TYR A 530 -18.33 -25.14 -18.02
C TYR A 530 -16.89 -24.85 -17.68
N GLU A 531 -16.05 -24.75 -18.70
CA GLU A 531 -14.73 -24.20 -18.51
C GLU A 531 -14.69 -22.75 -18.92
N LEU A 532 -14.03 -21.97 -18.08
CA LEU A 532 -13.72 -20.58 -18.24
C LEU A 532 -12.22 -20.46 -18.50
N LYS A 533 -11.84 -19.50 -19.35
CA LYS A 533 -10.45 -19.12 -19.55
C LYS A 533 -10.25 -17.62 -19.41
N LEU A 534 -9.12 -17.24 -18.81
CA LEU A 534 -8.65 -15.86 -18.75
C LEU A 534 -7.40 -15.72 -19.63
N GLU A 535 -7.51 -14.87 -20.64
CA GLU A 535 -6.47 -14.54 -21.60
C GLU A 535 -6.01 -13.09 -21.40
N LEU A 536 -4.73 -12.78 -21.66
CA LEU A 536 -4.21 -11.40 -21.65
C LEU A 536 -3.88 -10.94 -23.07
N PHE A 537 -3.98 -9.63 -23.31
CA PHE A 537 -3.79 -9.02 -24.61
C PHE A 537 -2.90 -7.78 -24.53
N LYS A 538 -2.12 -7.55 -25.58
CA LYS A 538 -1.33 -6.33 -25.74
C LYS A 538 -2.21 -5.14 -26.13
N SER A 539 -1.64 -3.94 -26.12
CA SER A 539 -2.33 -2.72 -26.51
C SER A 539 -2.76 -2.66 -27.98
N ASP A 540 -2.28 -3.56 -28.83
CA ASP A 540 -2.72 -3.73 -30.22
C ASP A 540 -3.79 -4.81 -30.39
N GLY A 541 -4.25 -5.44 -29.30
CA GLY A 541 -5.22 -6.53 -29.32
C GLY A 541 -4.63 -7.90 -29.65
N SER A 542 -3.30 -8.04 -29.73
CA SER A 542 -2.66 -9.36 -29.89
C SER A 542 -2.70 -10.18 -28.60
N LEU A 543 -2.95 -11.48 -28.74
CA LEU A 543 -2.96 -12.43 -27.62
C LEU A 543 -1.56 -12.58 -27.02
N VAL A 544 -1.47 -12.54 -25.69
CA VAL A 544 -0.23 -12.70 -24.95
C VAL A 544 0.06 -14.17 -24.65
N ASN A 545 1.26 -14.61 -24.99
CA ASN A 545 1.82 -15.84 -24.43
C ASN A 545 2.39 -15.56 -23.03
N LEU A 546 1.68 -16.00 -21.99
CA LEU A 546 1.99 -15.68 -20.59
C LEU A 546 3.39 -16.11 -20.20
N SER A 547 3.81 -17.32 -20.60
CA SER A 547 5.16 -17.82 -20.28
C SER A 547 6.27 -17.03 -20.98
N THR A 548 6.07 -16.64 -22.24
CA THR A 548 7.08 -15.87 -23.00
C THR A 548 7.24 -14.46 -22.42
N GLU A 549 6.14 -13.86 -21.99
CA GLU A 549 6.15 -12.56 -21.35
C GLU A 549 6.62 -12.61 -19.88
N GLY A 550 6.78 -13.79 -19.30
CA GLY A 550 7.15 -13.96 -17.89
C GLY A 550 6.01 -13.57 -16.92
N VAL A 551 4.75 -13.76 -17.34
CA VAL A 551 3.57 -13.55 -16.49
C VAL A 551 3.39 -14.74 -15.55
N LEU A 552 3.37 -14.48 -14.25
CA LEU A 552 3.11 -15.50 -13.22
C LEU A 552 1.61 -15.55 -12.89
N LEU A 553 1.01 -16.72 -13.03
CA LEU A 553 -0.37 -17.00 -12.60
C LEU A 553 -0.38 -17.50 -11.17
N LYS A 554 -1.20 -16.90 -10.32
CA LYS A 554 -1.35 -17.26 -8.91
C LYS A 554 -2.79 -17.51 -8.52
N VAL A 555 -2.97 -18.32 -7.48
CA VAL A 555 -4.25 -18.50 -6.80
C VAL A 555 -4.02 -18.45 -5.28
N PRO A 556 -5.04 -18.09 -4.48
CA PRO A 556 -4.97 -18.18 -3.03
C PRO A 556 -4.78 -19.62 -2.55
N THR A 557 -4.15 -19.79 -1.38
CA THR A 557 -4.02 -21.10 -0.72
C THR A 557 -5.10 -21.34 0.35
N GLY A 558 -5.87 -20.31 0.70
CA GLY A 558 -6.89 -20.35 1.75
C GLY A 558 -8.30 -20.14 1.22
N ALA A 559 -9.28 -20.52 2.05
CA ALA A 559 -10.71 -20.31 1.82
C ALA A 559 -11.12 -18.83 1.94
N GLY A 560 -12.18 -18.45 1.23
CA GLY A 560 -12.86 -17.18 1.37
C GLY A 560 -13.93 -17.20 2.48
N PRO A 561 -14.60 -16.06 2.76
CA PRO A 561 -14.21 -14.71 2.37
C PRO A 561 -12.90 -14.29 3.06
N PHE A 562 -12.07 -13.52 2.37
CA PHE A 562 -10.80 -13.06 2.96
C PHE A 562 -11.04 -12.00 4.03
N GLY A 563 -10.56 -12.27 5.24
CA GLY A 563 -10.58 -11.32 6.35
C GLY A 563 -9.40 -10.33 6.32
N PRO A 564 -9.16 -9.59 7.41
CA PRO A 564 -8.07 -8.60 7.48
C PRO A 564 -6.67 -9.21 7.57
N GLY A 565 -6.57 -10.54 7.56
CA GLY A 565 -5.30 -11.27 7.66
C GLY A 565 -4.58 -11.41 6.32
N THR A 566 -3.37 -11.95 6.36
CA THR A 566 -2.58 -12.24 5.15
C THR A 566 -3.31 -13.27 4.27
N VAL A 567 -3.55 -12.93 3.01
CA VAL A 567 -4.01 -13.88 1.98
C VAL A 567 -2.78 -14.44 1.27
N ALA A 568 -2.37 -15.64 1.65
CA ALA A 568 -1.27 -16.33 0.96
C ALA A 568 -1.71 -16.81 -0.43
N THR A 569 -0.78 -16.76 -1.38
CA THR A 569 -0.98 -17.23 -2.76
C THR A 569 0.16 -18.16 -3.17
N GLU A 570 -0.13 -19.06 -4.10
CA GLU A 570 0.84 -19.96 -4.70
C GLU A 570 0.82 -19.84 -6.23
N LEU A 571 1.92 -20.24 -6.88
CA LEU A 571 2.02 -20.27 -8.33
C LEU A 571 1.17 -21.42 -8.88
N VAL A 572 0.40 -21.15 -9.93
CA VAL A 572 -0.46 -22.15 -10.57
C VAL A 572 0.38 -23.18 -11.32
N ALA A 573 1.30 -22.74 -12.18
CA ALA A 573 2.14 -23.65 -12.97
C ALA A 573 3.40 -22.96 -13.49
N HIS A 574 4.42 -23.76 -13.80
CA HIS A 574 5.69 -23.33 -14.36
C HIS A 574 5.75 -23.53 -15.89
N SER A 575 6.76 -22.93 -16.53
CA SER A 575 7.14 -23.23 -17.92
C SER A 575 8.65 -23.44 -18.02
N PRO A 576 9.14 -24.68 -18.25
CA PRO A 576 8.38 -25.92 -18.46
C PRO A 576 7.62 -26.39 -17.22
N ALA A 577 6.62 -27.27 -17.42
CA ALA A 577 5.81 -27.84 -16.34
C ALA A 577 6.66 -28.63 -15.34
N GLN A 578 6.33 -28.52 -14.05
CA GLN A 578 6.96 -29.20 -12.94
C GLN A 578 5.98 -30.13 -12.21
N ILE A 579 6.53 -31.08 -11.44
CA ILE A 579 5.72 -31.94 -10.56
C ILE A 579 5.09 -31.07 -9.48
N GLY A 580 3.77 -31.15 -9.35
CA GLY A 580 2.99 -30.34 -8.41
C GLY A 580 2.28 -29.14 -9.05
N ASP A 581 2.60 -28.81 -10.31
CA ASP A 581 1.88 -27.79 -11.05
C ASP A 581 0.39 -28.12 -11.20
N MET A 582 -0.43 -27.08 -11.14
CA MET A 582 -1.87 -27.18 -11.35
C MET A 582 -2.21 -27.19 -12.84
N GLU A 583 -1.81 -28.24 -13.55
CA GLU A 583 -1.97 -28.34 -15.01
C GLU A 583 -3.42 -28.26 -15.49
N ASP A 584 -4.40 -28.64 -14.67
CA ASP A 584 -5.83 -28.47 -14.94
C ASP A 584 -6.31 -27.00 -14.86
N ARG A 585 -5.46 -26.09 -14.37
CA ARG A 585 -5.73 -24.64 -14.26
C ARG A 585 -4.97 -23.79 -15.27
N VAL A 586 -4.33 -24.40 -16.26
CA VAL A 586 -3.67 -23.67 -17.35
C VAL A 586 -4.05 -24.23 -18.71
N ILE A 587 -4.04 -23.37 -19.72
CA ILE A 587 -4.06 -23.78 -21.13
C ILE A 587 -2.67 -23.55 -21.69
N ARG A 588 -2.10 -24.60 -22.30
CA ARG A 588 -0.82 -24.54 -23.00
C ARG A 588 -1.00 -24.54 -24.51
N ASP A 589 -0.12 -23.82 -25.22
CA ASP A 589 -0.02 -23.93 -26.68
C ASP A 589 0.72 -25.21 -27.10
N GLY A 590 0.84 -25.43 -28.42
CA GLY A 590 1.54 -26.58 -28.99
C GLY A 590 3.04 -26.65 -28.65
N SER A 591 3.63 -25.58 -28.11
CA SER A 591 5.01 -25.51 -27.62
C SER A 591 5.12 -25.68 -26.10
N GLY A 592 4.02 -26.01 -25.42
CA GLY A 592 3.98 -26.20 -23.96
C GLY A 592 4.04 -24.91 -23.15
N LYS A 593 3.88 -23.74 -23.78
CA LYS A 593 3.86 -22.44 -23.11
C LYS A 593 2.44 -22.10 -22.64
N ILE A 594 2.33 -21.50 -21.46
CA ILE A 594 1.05 -21.10 -20.87
C ILE A 594 0.52 -19.89 -21.63
N VAL A 595 -0.72 -19.96 -22.10
CA VAL A 595 -1.41 -18.90 -22.84
C VAL A 595 -2.68 -18.38 -22.15
N ALA A 596 -3.25 -19.15 -21.22
CA ALA A 596 -4.41 -18.73 -20.44
C ALA A 596 -4.47 -19.45 -19.08
N PHE A 597 -5.13 -18.83 -18.12
CA PHE A 597 -5.63 -19.52 -16.93
C PHE A 597 -6.93 -20.27 -17.27
N ARG A 598 -7.14 -21.45 -16.68
CA ARG A 598 -8.32 -22.31 -16.85
C ARG A 598 -9.03 -22.49 -15.51
N LEU A 599 -10.35 -22.42 -15.53
CA LEU A 599 -11.22 -22.73 -14.39
C LEU A 599 -12.39 -23.57 -14.88
N VAL A 600 -12.77 -24.61 -14.15
CA VAL A 600 -14.00 -25.37 -14.41
C VAL A 600 -14.99 -25.08 -13.30
N LEU A 601 -16.23 -24.77 -13.66
CA LEU A 601 -17.36 -24.58 -12.76
C LEU A 601 -18.49 -25.53 -13.12
N ARG A 602 -19.12 -26.11 -12.10
CA ARG A 602 -20.33 -26.91 -12.23
C ARG A 602 -21.52 -25.96 -12.14
N ILE A 603 -22.27 -25.79 -13.22
CA ILE A 603 -23.40 -24.87 -13.31
C ILE A 603 -24.71 -25.60 -13.13
N ASP A 604 -25.57 -25.09 -12.25
CA ASP A 604 -26.95 -25.54 -12.08
C ASP A 604 -27.85 -24.40 -11.56
N ASN A 605 -28.85 -24.02 -12.36
CA ASN A 605 -29.84 -22.99 -12.05
C ASN A 605 -31.25 -23.57 -11.86
N ASN A 606 -31.36 -24.89 -11.64
CA ASN A 606 -32.66 -25.55 -11.55
C ASN A 606 -33.36 -25.25 -10.23
N ARG A 607 -34.69 -25.18 -10.28
CA ARG A 607 -35.51 -25.02 -9.09
C ARG A 607 -35.78 -26.37 -8.42
N CYS A 608 -35.93 -26.33 -7.11
CA CYS A 608 -36.43 -27.44 -6.32
C CYS A 608 -37.92 -27.69 -6.56
N GLU A 609 -38.37 -28.89 -6.21
CA GLU A 609 -39.78 -29.29 -6.17
C GLU A 609 -40.10 -29.84 -4.78
N ALA A 610 -41.23 -29.38 -4.21
CA ALA A 610 -41.70 -29.77 -2.89
C ALA A 610 -43.22 -30.05 -2.93
N GLU A 611 -43.64 -31.23 -2.48
CA GLU A 611 -45.05 -31.62 -2.41
C GLU A 611 -45.26 -32.53 -1.18
N ILE A 612 -46.37 -32.37 -0.45
CA ILE A 612 -46.76 -33.26 0.64
C ILE A 612 -48.00 -34.03 0.18
N TYR A 613 -47.99 -35.34 0.33
CA TYR A 613 -49.12 -36.19 -0.06
C TYR A 613 -50.02 -36.47 1.14
N PRO A 614 -51.34 -36.65 0.94
CA PRO A 614 -52.26 -36.96 2.03
C PRO A 614 -51.86 -38.22 2.81
N VAL A 615 -51.87 -38.11 4.14
CA VAL A 615 -51.61 -39.24 5.04
C VAL A 615 -52.71 -40.30 4.89
N SER A 616 -52.35 -41.58 4.97
CA SER A 616 -53.32 -42.66 5.05
C SER A 616 -53.09 -43.55 6.27
N VAL A 617 -54.16 -43.89 6.98
CA VAL A 617 -54.14 -44.80 8.13
C VAL A 617 -55.13 -45.92 7.90
N ASP A 618 -54.71 -47.17 8.08
CA ASP A 618 -55.54 -48.37 7.95
C ASP A 618 -56.34 -48.46 6.62
N GLY A 619 -55.81 -47.86 5.55
CA GLY A 619 -56.45 -47.84 4.23
C GLY A 619 -57.39 -46.65 3.99
N HIS A 620 -57.60 -45.79 4.98
CA HIS A 620 -58.32 -44.53 4.87
C HIS A 620 -57.35 -43.39 4.60
N THR A 621 -57.53 -42.67 3.50
CA THR A 621 -56.73 -41.49 3.17
C THR A 621 -57.45 -40.24 3.66
N VAL A 622 -56.70 -39.30 4.26
CA VAL A 622 -57.22 -38.01 4.70
C VAL A 622 -57.91 -37.30 3.54
N ASP A 623 -59.16 -36.89 3.76
CA ASP A 623 -59.96 -36.16 2.78
C ASP A 623 -59.76 -34.63 2.89
N GLY A 624 -60.50 -33.85 2.11
CA GLY A 624 -60.41 -32.38 2.12
C GLY A 624 -60.84 -31.73 3.45
N CYS A 625 -61.41 -32.48 4.39
CA CYS A 625 -61.75 -31.99 5.73
C CYS A 625 -60.64 -32.26 6.75
N GLY A 626 -59.61 -33.05 6.40
CA GLY A 626 -58.40 -33.19 7.20
C GLY A 626 -58.49 -34.22 8.34
N PHE A 627 -59.43 -35.16 8.30
CA PHE A 627 -59.54 -36.22 9.33
C PHE A 627 -59.22 -37.60 8.73
N THR A 628 -58.58 -38.45 9.52
CA THR A 628 -58.47 -39.89 9.25
C THR A 628 -58.57 -40.67 10.55
N GLN A 629 -59.10 -41.88 10.46
CA GLN A 629 -59.37 -42.73 11.61
C GLN A 629 -58.33 -43.84 11.74
N TYR A 630 -58.14 -44.34 12.96
CA TYR A 630 -57.29 -45.48 13.25
C TYR A 630 -58.07 -46.54 14.05
N HIS A 631 -57.83 -47.82 13.77
CA HIS A 631 -58.47 -48.94 14.48
C HIS A 631 -57.88 -49.13 15.88
N ASP A 632 -56.55 -49.26 15.99
CA ASP A 632 -55.84 -49.53 17.24
C ASP A 632 -54.55 -48.72 17.30
N LYS A 633 -54.48 -47.81 18.27
CA LYS A 633 -53.33 -46.92 18.49
C LYS A 633 -51.99 -47.66 18.55
N THR A 634 -51.96 -48.90 19.05
CA THR A 634 -50.73 -49.66 19.27
C THR A 634 -50.24 -50.42 18.04
N SER A 635 -51.09 -50.66 17.05
CA SER A 635 -50.77 -51.46 15.87
C SER A 635 -50.99 -50.73 14.53
N SER A 636 -51.81 -49.69 14.50
CA SER A 636 -52.04 -48.84 13.33
C SER A 636 -50.81 -47.97 12.99
N ASN A 637 -50.61 -47.74 11.70
CA ASN A 637 -49.55 -46.86 11.18
C ASN A 637 -50.14 -45.79 10.26
N ALA A 638 -49.57 -44.59 10.35
CA ALA A 638 -49.78 -43.52 9.38
C ALA A 638 -48.75 -43.65 8.25
N ALA A 639 -49.24 -43.88 7.03
CA ALA A 639 -48.45 -43.81 5.81
C ALA A 639 -48.22 -42.34 5.46
N VAL A 640 -47.03 -41.85 5.79
CA VAL A 640 -46.59 -40.47 5.53
C VAL A 640 -45.73 -40.47 4.28
N SER A 641 -45.99 -39.55 3.35
CA SER A 641 -45.14 -39.39 2.18
C SER A 641 -45.10 -37.96 1.64
N PHE A 642 -43.96 -37.60 1.06
CA PHE A 642 -43.71 -36.28 0.49
C PHE A 642 -42.68 -36.35 -0.64
N LYS A 643 -42.72 -35.42 -1.58
CA LYS A 643 -41.74 -35.26 -2.66
C LYS A 643 -40.77 -34.14 -2.31
N ALA A 644 -39.48 -34.45 -2.27
CA ALA A 644 -38.41 -33.48 -2.14
C ALA A 644 -37.38 -33.73 -3.24
N ARG A 645 -37.29 -32.82 -4.22
CA ARG A 645 -36.53 -33.07 -5.45
C ARG A 645 -35.78 -31.84 -5.93
N HIS A 646 -34.60 -32.09 -6.47
CA HIS A 646 -33.88 -31.19 -7.38
C HIS A 646 -33.42 -32.04 -8.57
N PRO A 647 -33.51 -31.57 -9.83
CA PRO A 647 -33.26 -32.40 -11.02
C PRO A 647 -31.92 -33.15 -11.00
N ASN A 648 -30.87 -32.50 -10.52
CA ASN A 648 -29.51 -33.06 -10.43
C ASN A 648 -29.06 -33.36 -8.98
N ASN A 649 -30.01 -33.39 -8.04
CA ASN A 649 -29.79 -33.67 -6.61
C ASN A 649 -28.94 -32.66 -5.80
N PHE A 650 -28.69 -31.46 -6.32
CA PHE A 650 -28.04 -30.36 -5.58
C PHE A 650 -29.02 -29.59 -4.67
N ALA A 651 -29.66 -30.30 -3.75
CA ALA A 651 -30.56 -29.72 -2.75
C ALA A 651 -30.57 -30.53 -1.46
N THR A 652 -30.94 -29.88 -0.36
CA THR A 652 -31.33 -30.51 0.90
C THR A 652 -32.81 -30.29 1.16
N PHE A 653 -33.39 -31.04 2.09
CA PHE A 653 -34.77 -30.82 2.51
C PHE A 653 -34.91 -30.93 4.03
N SER A 654 -35.99 -30.32 4.54
CA SER A 654 -36.44 -30.42 5.92
C SER A 654 -37.95 -30.65 5.93
N PHE A 655 -38.35 -31.81 6.44
CA PHE A 655 -39.73 -32.23 6.65
C PHE A 655 -40.01 -32.35 8.15
N THR A 656 -41.17 -31.86 8.58
CA THR A 656 -41.62 -31.97 9.97
C THR A 656 -43.10 -32.27 10.06
N ILE A 657 -43.49 -33.07 11.05
CA ILE A 657 -44.87 -33.18 11.52
C ILE A 657 -44.91 -32.60 12.93
N ALA A 658 -45.74 -31.58 13.15
CA ALA A 658 -45.96 -30.97 14.45
C ALA A 658 -47.33 -31.33 14.99
N ARG A 659 -47.41 -31.75 16.26
CA ARG A 659 -48.67 -32.07 16.95
C ARG A 659 -49.18 -30.87 17.74
N GLY A 660 -50.25 -30.22 17.28
CA GLY A 660 -50.90 -29.10 17.97
C GLY A 660 -49.91 -28.14 18.63
N SER A 661 -50.11 -27.85 19.92
CA SER A 661 -49.22 -26.97 20.71
C SER A 661 -47.99 -27.67 21.33
N MET A 662 -47.76 -28.96 21.04
CA MET A 662 -46.68 -29.76 21.64
C MET A 662 -45.37 -29.69 20.85
N GLY A 663 -45.41 -29.21 19.61
CA GLY A 663 -44.23 -29.09 18.74
C GLY A 663 -44.02 -30.31 17.83
N ILE A 664 -42.80 -30.45 17.32
CA ILE A 664 -42.40 -31.45 16.32
C ILE A 664 -42.38 -32.85 16.96
N VAL A 665 -43.08 -33.80 16.33
CA VAL A 665 -43.16 -35.21 16.75
C VAL A 665 -42.52 -36.18 15.75
N GLU A 666 -42.33 -35.75 14.51
CA GLU A 666 -41.65 -36.52 13.46
C GLU A 666 -40.85 -35.58 12.56
N THR A 667 -39.69 -36.01 12.10
CA THR A 667 -38.79 -35.20 11.27
C THR A 667 -38.01 -36.05 10.28
N ALA A 668 -37.75 -35.50 9.10
CA ALA A 668 -36.81 -36.04 8.14
C ALA A 668 -36.08 -34.88 7.46
N GLY A 669 -34.76 -34.97 7.28
CA GLY A 669 -34.03 -33.97 6.54
C GLY A 669 -32.63 -34.42 6.14
N GLY A 670 -32.17 -33.93 4.99
CA GLY A 670 -30.90 -34.32 4.39
C GLY A 670 -30.84 -34.07 2.88
N PRO A 671 -29.81 -34.55 2.18
CA PRO A 671 -29.67 -34.37 0.73
C PRO A 671 -30.78 -35.10 -0.05
N VAL A 672 -31.38 -34.43 -1.04
CA VAL A 672 -32.47 -35.00 -1.86
C VAL A 672 -32.03 -36.18 -2.73
N GLY A 673 -30.72 -36.35 -2.96
CA GLY A 673 -30.14 -37.46 -3.74
C GLY A 673 -29.81 -38.72 -2.94
N SER A 674 -30.00 -38.72 -1.62
CA SER A 674 -29.60 -39.83 -0.75
C SER A 674 -30.34 -41.13 -1.10
N ASN A 675 -29.60 -42.21 -1.38
CA ASN A 675 -30.15 -43.56 -1.59
C ASN A 675 -29.12 -44.67 -1.26
N PRO A 676 -29.48 -45.79 -0.58
CA PRO A 676 -30.61 -46.04 0.33
C PRO A 676 -30.09 -46.14 1.79
N SER A 677 -29.90 -45.01 2.46
CA SER A 677 -29.92 -44.96 3.92
C SER A 677 -31.04 -44.01 4.29
N THR A 678 -32.02 -44.52 5.03
CA THR A 678 -33.27 -43.83 5.33
C THR A 678 -33.01 -42.52 6.04
N VAL A 679 -33.40 -41.40 5.43
CA VAL A 679 -33.37 -40.10 6.10
C VAL A 679 -34.50 -40.08 7.11
N GLY A 680 -34.19 -40.19 8.41
CA GLY A 680 -35.21 -40.27 9.47
C GLY A 680 -36.12 -41.51 9.39
N GLY A 681 -35.72 -42.57 8.69
CA GLY A 681 -36.57 -43.74 8.44
C GLY A 681 -37.40 -43.69 7.15
N TYR A 682 -37.34 -42.60 6.38
CA TYR A 682 -38.04 -42.49 5.09
C TYR A 682 -37.26 -43.14 3.96
N ALA A 683 -37.94 -43.99 3.19
CA ALA A 683 -37.41 -44.61 1.99
C ALA A 683 -37.70 -43.72 0.76
N ARG A 684 -36.69 -43.50 -0.08
CA ARG A 684 -36.79 -42.70 -1.30
C ARG A 684 -37.03 -43.57 -2.52
N ASN A 685 -38.00 -43.22 -3.36
CA ASN A 685 -38.23 -43.87 -4.65
C ASN A 685 -37.55 -43.12 -5.83
N PRO A 686 -37.55 -43.67 -7.07
CA PRO A 686 -36.95 -43.01 -8.23
C PRO A 686 -37.56 -41.65 -8.61
N SER A 687 -38.79 -41.37 -8.21
CA SER A 687 -39.48 -40.09 -8.42
C SER A 687 -39.16 -39.05 -7.34
N SER A 688 -38.21 -39.33 -6.45
CA SER A 688 -37.83 -38.50 -5.29
C SER A 688 -38.96 -38.32 -4.28
N VAL A 689 -39.86 -39.31 -4.18
CA VAL A 689 -40.86 -39.38 -3.11
C VAL A 689 -40.27 -40.19 -1.96
N PHE A 690 -40.33 -39.60 -0.78
CA PHE A 690 -39.93 -40.17 0.50
C PHE A 690 -41.18 -40.67 1.22
N SER A 691 -41.14 -41.89 1.73
CA SER A 691 -42.28 -42.50 2.43
C SER A 691 -41.85 -43.30 3.65
N LYS A 692 -42.65 -43.24 4.72
CA LYS A 692 -42.47 -43.99 5.97
C LYS A 692 -43.83 -44.34 6.57
N ASN A 693 -43.93 -45.54 7.13
CA ASN A 693 -45.02 -45.88 8.04
C ASN A 693 -44.63 -45.45 9.45
N VAL A 694 -45.32 -44.45 9.99
CA VAL A 694 -45.08 -43.91 11.33
C VAL A 694 -46.13 -44.49 12.28
N PRO A 695 -45.74 -45.12 13.41
CA PRO A 695 -46.70 -45.64 14.36
C PRO A 695 -47.65 -44.54 14.87
N VAL A 696 -48.95 -44.82 14.89
CA VAL A 696 -49.96 -43.88 15.40
C VAL A 696 -49.70 -43.54 16.88
N ALA A 697 -49.20 -44.51 17.65
CA ALA A 697 -48.76 -44.29 19.03
C ALA A 697 -47.68 -43.21 19.16
N ASP A 698 -46.69 -43.18 18.26
CA ASP A 698 -45.59 -42.21 18.29
C ASP A 698 -46.09 -40.80 17.98
N LEU A 699 -46.96 -40.67 16.98
CA LEU A 699 -47.60 -39.41 16.64
C LEU A 699 -48.50 -38.90 17.78
N LEU A 700 -49.35 -39.74 18.36
CA LEU A 700 -50.32 -39.33 19.38
C LEU A 700 -49.74 -39.17 20.79
N GLY A 701 -48.66 -39.88 21.15
CA GLY A 701 -48.14 -39.91 22.52
C GLY A 701 -49.22 -40.34 23.51
N ASP A 702 -49.54 -39.53 24.51
CA ASP A 702 -50.62 -39.82 25.47
C ASP A 702 -52.03 -39.47 24.97
N CYS A 703 -52.15 -38.73 23.86
CA CYS A 703 -53.44 -38.29 23.34
C CYS A 703 -54.24 -39.44 22.73
N SER A 704 -55.58 -39.38 22.80
CA SER A 704 -56.47 -40.25 22.03
C SER A 704 -56.88 -39.64 20.68
N LYS A 705 -56.74 -38.32 20.53
CA LYS A 705 -56.91 -37.60 19.27
C LYS A 705 -56.01 -36.38 19.24
N ALA A 706 -55.49 -36.04 18.08
CA ALA A 706 -54.70 -34.83 17.90
C ALA A 706 -54.74 -34.36 16.45
N ALA A 707 -54.48 -33.06 16.27
CA ALA A 707 -54.27 -32.46 14.96
C ALA A 707 -52.77 -32.24 14.72
N PHE A 708 -52.38 -32.39 13.47
CA PHE A 708 -51.00 -32.38 13.00
C PHE A 708 -50.85 -31.42 11.82
N ALA A 709 -49.71 -30.76 11.75
CA ALA A 709 -49.31 -29.94 10.62
C ALA A 709 -48.02 -30.50 10.02
N GLU A 710 -48.04 -30.74 8.72
CA GLU A 710 -46.91 -31.20 7.92
C GLU A 710 -46.31 -30.00 7.19
N ASN A 711 -44.99 -29.81 7.35
CA ASN A 711 -44.25 -28.75 6.69
C ASN A 711 -43.06 -29.36 5.94
N LEU A 712 -42.86 -28.93 4.69
CA LEU A 712 -41.73 -29.34 3.86
C LEU A 712 -41.09 -28.11 3.20
N HIS A 713 -39.79 -28.00 3.40
CA HIS A 713 -38.93 -27.05 2.71
C HIS A 713 -37.80 -27.81 1.99
N VAL A 714 -37.42 -27.35 0.80
CA VAL A 714 -36.35 -27.91 -0.02
C VAL A 714 -35.41 -26.78 -0.45
N ASP A 715 -34.23 -26.73 0.16
CA ASP A 715 -33.19 -25.73 -0.08
C ASP A 715 -32.29 -26.16 -1.25
N ALA A 716 -32.17 -25.32 -2.27
CA ALA A 716 -31.18 -25.49 -3.33
C ALA A 716 -29.77 -25.18 -2.80
N LEU A 717 -28.76 -25.92 -3.30
CA LEU A 717 -27.37 -25.72 -2.88
C LEU A 717 -26.60 -24.74 -3.76
N ALA A 718 -27.18 -24.30 -4.90
CA ALA A 718 -26.46 -23.45 -5.84
C ALA A 718 -26.04 -22.12 -5.21
N THR A 719 -24.83 -21.65 -5.51
CA THR A 719 -24.27 -20.39 -5.00
C THR A 719 -23.78 -19.51 -6.15
N ASP A 720 -23.89 -18.18 -6.00
CA ASP A 720 -23.19 -17.22 -6.89
C ASP A 720 -21.83 -16.79 -6.34
N GLY A 721 -21.41 -17.37 -5.21
CA GLY A 721 -20.22 -16.97 -4.48
C GLY A 721 -20.44 -15.78 -3.55
N TRP A 722 -21.62 -15.14 -3.52
CA TRP A 722 -22.01 -14.17 -2.50
C TRP A 722 -23.00 -14.76 -1.51
N SER A 723 -23.92 -15.57 -2.02
CA SER A 723 -24.97 -16.23 -1.26
C SER A 723 -25.45 -17.48 -1.97
N THR A 724 -26.03 -18.40 -1.21
CA THR A 724 -26.88 -19.45 -1.75
C THR A 724 -28.08 -18.83 -2.46
N LEU A 725 -28.55 -19.46 -3.54
CA LEU A 725 -29.60 -18.94 -4.42
C LEU A 725 -30.99 -19.38 -3.94
N ASP A 726 -31.43 -18.80 -2.83
CA ASP A 726 -32.70 -19.11 -2.15
C ASP A 726 -33.96 -19.01 -3.04
N TYR A 727 -33.92 -18.19 -4.10
CA TYR A 727 -35.00 -18.10 -5.08
C TYR A 727 -35.18 -19.38 -5.94
N LEU A 728 -34.28 -20.36 -5.80
CA LEU A 728 -34.39 -21.70 -6.38
C LEU A 728 -35.05 -22.71 -5.42
N ASP A 729 -35.26 -22.36 -4.16
CA ASP A 729 -35.86 -23.21 -3.14
C ASP A 729 -37.34 -23.49 -3.44
N ALA A 730 -37.87 -24.53 -2.80
CA ALA A 730 -39.28 -24.87 -2.87
C ALA A 730 -39.89 -25.10 -1.48
N ASN A 731 -41.10 -24.57 -1.30
CA ASN A 731 -41.95 -24.86 -0.16
C ASN A 731 -43.16 -25.64 -0.64
N ALA A 732 -43.48 -26.75 0.03
CA ALA A 732 -44.78 -27.38 -0.20
C ALA A 732 -45.89 -26.51 0.39
N THR A 733 -47.09 -26.61 -0.18
CA THR A 733 -48.28 -26.12 0.53
C THR A 733 -48.42 -26.93 1.83
N PRO A 734 -48.46 -26.31 3.02
CA PRO A 734 -48.61 -27.05 4.26
C PRO A 734 -49.89 -27.91 4.23
N VAL A 735 -49.76 -29.16 4.65
CA VAL A 735 -50.88 -30.09 4.79
C VAL A 735 -51.14 -30.31 6.27
N ALA A 736 -52.40 -30.53 6.63
CA ALA A 736 -52.78 -30.83 8.00
C ALA A 736 -53.69 -32.05 8.01
N PHE A 737 -53.55 -32.86 9.06
CA PHE A 737 -54.43 -33.99 9.30
C PHE A 737 -54.72 -34.13 10.80
N ALA A 738 -55.83 -34.76 11.14
CA ALA A 738 -56.20 -35.09 12.50
C ALA A 738 -56.44 -36.60 12.59
N LEU A 739 -55.93 -37.20 13.66
CA LEU A 739 -56.15 -38.61 13.99
C LEU A 739 -57.20 -38.72 15.07
N GLU A 740 -58.18 -39.61 14.84
CA GLU A 740 -59.17 -40.01 15.84
C GLU A 740 -59.41 -41.52 15.79
N PRO A 741 -59.80 -42.16 16.90
CA PRO A 741 -60.14 -43.57 16.87
C PRO A 741 -61.41 -43.77 16.06
N GLU A 742 -61.52 -44.91 15.38
CA GLU A 742 -62.79 -45.29 14.77
C GLU A 742 -63.92 -45.34 15.81
N PRO A 743 -65.15 -44.96 15.42
CA PRO A 743 -66.30 -45.14 16.27
C PRO A 743 -66.50 -46.63 16.57
N PRO A 744 -66.90 -47.00 17.80
CA PRO A 744 -67.23 -48.39 18.11
C PRO A 744 -68.33 -48.89 17.18
N ALA A 745 -68.17 -50.10 16.65
CA ALA A 745 -69.20 -50.73 15.82
C ALA A 745 -70.50 -50.88 16.63
N ASP A 746 -71.58 -50.26 16.14
CA ASP A 746 -72.93 -50.35 16.72
C ASP A 746 -73.53 -51.77 16.61
#